data_AF-A0A959BS67-F1
#
_entry.id   AF-A0A959BS67-F1
#
_cell.length_a   1.000
_cell.length_b   1.000
_cell.length_c   1.000
_cell.angle_alpha   90.00
_cell.angle_beta   90.00
_cell.angle_gamma   90.00
#
_symmetry.space_group_name_H-M   'P 1'
#
loop_
_entity.id
_entity.type
_entity.pdbx_description
1 polymer ?
#
loop_
_entity_poly.entity_id
_entity_poly.type
_entity_poly.pdbx_seq_one_letter_code
_entity_poly.pdbx_strand_id
1 'polypeptide(L)'
;MPDGAVTVRFHSVGGWGAITTGKNLAMTLFDLLGYDIKANPKYGSEKKGQPTTYYLAASPEPIRVNCEYFFVDVVLSPDPNVFKHTNALAGLKKGGVFIIQSDKAKPDGVWGDIPKPYQKIIIDNDIRVFYIDGFRIAREEATDPELQLRMQGIAFQGAFFAASPLMEKAGLTDATLLKAIEDQLQHKFGGKGQRVVDDNMRVVKRGFDEVHEIKDKVLGAGHSEKTNGEAILPIPTMMKNIPKSESNLSDIHRFWEQTGNFYLRGMGNDNLTDPFIGLSVMPAVSSLFRDMTGIRFEHPEWIPNNCTACGKCYTACPDTAIPGLVSELSDVLDTVVKRVKKNHEKVEYLPKAVRQMEGKIRALFNEPQNGATVNHLIQDAIDQYISENNNGNGLAQEMEWFREELGDFQFALTRPYYDVFEKGQPNSGGLFSITINPTTCKGCMECVEVCEDDALRPITQTEDSVARLREEWEFWTDLPTTPEKYNRIDDLEEKIGPLETILLNKDAYLNFASGDGACLGCSEKSVVHLFVATVESLMQPRIKKHVAHLSELIEKLENHIQRKLMNTVNISDSDMMSKIVTEMRDSDLTMSGIASRLESEPIDQEWLREVTQLLAKLKKLRWKYTDGTTGKGRTSMGMLNSTGCTSVWGSTYPFNPYPFPWANHLFQDSTSMAMGVFEGHMAKMAEGFKTIRKAELELNGGYNPSEHNEFFTYFKWEQFTEEEWLLCPPVVALGGDGAMYDIGFQNLSRMMASGKPIKVIVVDTQVYSNTGGQACTSGFIGQVSDMAQYGKVWKGKPEPRKEIGLIAMAHRNTYVLQATLANTSQMIEGFIDGLMAKRPALFNLYTTCQPEHGVGDDLGTHQAKLAVESRAYPIFKYNPENGIKAEDAFDLSGNPAMDQIWPTYELKYLENGRQKSMQVAMTFADFAITEARFRKHFRKVPRDAWNDNMVLLSEFLAMNTDERAGKFPFIWAVDAKQNLSRVLVAEKIVESCEERRDFWIMLRGLAGVETEKVEVVDIESKIRAEVVGKIAQGLMKMAGGDGAGIVDLAMGEPAAQPATPEAAQPTGDYMAPWLDTEDCTACDECTKLNPSIFAYNDNKKAYIKDPKGGPYEDLVKAAEKCTARVIHPGLPADRTGKDVDKWIKRGEKYN
;
A
#
# COMPACT_ATOMS: atom_id res chain seq x y z
N MET A 1 -4.79 -43.08 22.11
CA MET A 1 -5.00 -43.53 20.72
C MET A 1 -5.23 -45.03 20.74
N PRO A 2 -5.96 -45.62 19.78
CA PRO A 2 -6.08 -47.08 19.68
C PRO A 2 -4.71 -47.73 19.43
N ASP A 3 -4.58 -49.00 19.81
CA ASP A 3 -3.35 -49.75 19.56
C ASP A 3 -3.11 -49.93 18.05
N GLY A 4 -1.84 -49.93 17.64
CA GLY A 4 -1.46 -49.99 16.22
C GLY A 4 -1.68 -48.67 15.44
N ALA A 5 -2.18 -47.61 16.07
CA ALA A 5 -2.33 -46.32 15.41
C ALA A 5 -0.97 -45.66 15.08
N VAL A 6 -0.94 -44.92 13.98
CA VAL A 6 0.17 -44.04 13.59
C VAL A 6 -0.33 -42.61 13.58
N THR A 7 0.37 -41.75 14.32
CA THR A 7 0.07 -40.32 14.44
C THR A 7 1.17 -39.49 13.78
N VAL A 8 0.77 -38.56 12.93
CA VAL A 8 1.66 -37.74 12.11
C VAL A 8 1.35 -36.27 12.32
N ARG A 9 2.39 -35.45 12.42
CA ARG A 9 2.29 -33.99 12.41
C ARG A 9 3.15 -33.40 11.30
N PHE A 10 2.61 -32.45 10.55
CA PHE A 10 3.36 -31.70 9.54
C PHE A 10 3.54 -30.26 10.02
N HIS A 11 4.72 -29.70 9.81
CA HIS A 11 5.01 -28.28 9.96
C HIS A 11 5.45 -27.71 8.62
N SER A 12 4.77 -26.69 8.12
CA SER A 12 5.04 -26.12 6.79
C SER A 12 4.60 -24.66 6.73
N VAL A 13 4.93 -23.96 5.64
CA VAL A 13 4.44 -22.61 5.37
C VAL A 13 3.18 -22.63 4.48
N GLY A 14 2.23 -21.73 4.74
CA GLY A 14 1.02 -21.52 3.95
C GLY A 14 1.36 -21.16 2.51
N GLY A 15 0.79 -21.91 1.55
CA GLY A 15 1.13 -21.81 0.12
C GLY A 15 2.06 -22.93 -0.38
N TRP A 16 2.71 -23.70 0.50
CA TRP A 16 3.68 -24.75 0.12
C TRP A 16 3.07 -26.15 -0.05
N GLY A 17 1.73 -26.25 -0.13
CA GLY A 17 1.05 -27.50 -0.47
C GLY A 17 0.95 -28.55 0.65
N ALA A 18 1.33 -28.23 1.89
CA ALA A 18 1.32 -29.16 3.02
C ALA A 18 -0.05 -29.79 3.30
N ILE A 19 -1.12 -28.99 3.21
CA ILE A 19 -2.49 -29.45 3.43
C ILE A 19 -2.92 -30.43 2.34
N THR A 20 -2.60 -30.14 1.07
CA THR A 20 -2.87 -31.03 -0.05
C THR A 20 -2.13 -32.35 0.13
N THR A 21 -0.88 -32.27 0.61
CA THR A 21 -0.05 -33.43 0.92
C THR A 21 -0.64 -34.27 2.05
N GLY A 22 -1.02 -33.64 3.16
CA GLY A 22 -1.69 -34.32 4.27
C GLY A 22 -2.99 -35.01 3.84
N LYS A 23 -3.82 -34.34 3.02
CA LYS A 23 -5.03 -34.94 2.44
C LYS A 23 -4.70 -36.11 1.51
N ASN A 24 -3.67 -35.99 0.67
CA ASN A 24 -3.23 -37.09 -0.20
C ASN A 24 -2.78 -38.28 0.63
N LEU A 25 -1.91 -38.07 1.63
CA LEU A 25 -1.43 -39.10 2.53
C LEU A 25 -2.59 -39.77 3.28
N ALA A 26 -3.54 -38.99 3.81
CA ALA A 26 -4.73 -39.50 4.48
C ALA A 26 -5.53 -40.46 3.58
N MET A 27 -5.79 -40.06 2.33
CA MET A 27 -6.49 -40.90 1.36
C MET A 27 -5.67 -42.14 0.99
N THR A 28 -4.35 -42.01 0.78
CA THR A 28 -3.48 -43.15 0.48
C THR A 28 -3.48 -44.17 1.62
N LEU A 29 -3.44 -43.72 2.88
CA LEU A 29 -3.49 -44.61 4.05
C LEU A 29 -4.84 -45.32 4.16
N PHE A 30 -5.94 -44.64 3.86
CA PHE A 30 -7.27 -45.25 3.82
C PHE A 30 -7.35 -46.34 2.74
N ASP A 31 -6.99 -46.00 1.50
CA ASP A 31 -7.10 -46.89 0.35
C ASP A 31 -6.15 -48.10 0.45
N LEU A 32 -4.93 -47.89 0.97
CA LEU A 32 -3.90 -48.92 1.07
C LEU A 32 -4.11 -49.90 2.22
N LEU A 33 -4.51 -49.38 3.40
CA LEU A 33 -4.53 -50.15 4.64
C LEU A 33 -5.95 -50.46 5.15
N GLY A 34 -6.97 -49.81 4.60
CA GLY A 34 -8.34 -49.89 5.13
C GLY A 34 -8.49 -49.31 6.54
N TYR A 35 -7.56 -48.43 6.95
CA TYR A 35 -7.53 -47.85 8.28
C TYR A 35 -8.58 -46.75 8.46
N ASP A 36 -9.09 -46.59 9.66
CA ASP A 36 -9.79 -45.39 10.10
C ASP A 36 -8.82 -44.20 10.12
N ILE A 37 -9.17 -43.14 9.39
CA ILE A 37 -8.33 -41.94 9.26
C ILE A 37 -9.01 -40.74 9.93
N LYS A 38 -8.22 -39.97 10.68
CA LYS A 38 -8.65 -38.67 11.20
C LYS A 38 -7.61 -37.60 10.98
N ALA A 39 -8.01 -36.56 10.26
CA ALA A 39 -7.17 -35.41 9.97
C ALA A 39 -7.73 -34.14 10.60
N ASN A 40 -6.85 -33.30 11.14
CA ASN A 40 -7.19 -32.00 11.70
C ASN A 40 -6.17 -30.95 11.23
N PRO A 41 -6.40 -30.31 10.07
CA PRO A 41 -5.54 -29.22 9.58
C PRO A 41 -5.73 -27.97 10.42
N LYS A 42 -4.62 -27.37 10.88
CA LYS A 42 -4.60 -26.07 11.54
C LYS A 42 -4.10 -25.02 10.56
N TYR A 43 -5.00 -24.10 10.21
CA TYR A 43 -4.69 -22.94 9.39
C TYR A 43 -4.34 -21.76 10.29
N GLY A 44 -3.38 -20.94 9.84
CA GLY A 44 -3.32 -19.56 10.31
C GLY A 44 -4.50 -18.76 9.75
N SER A 45 -4.76 -17.59 10.31
CA SER A 45 -5.72 -16.63 9.75
C SER A 45 -5.26 -16.06 8.40
N GLU A 46 -3.96 -16.12 8.11
CA GLU A 46 -3.35 -15.59 6.91
C GLU A 46 -3.29 -16.63 5.78
N LYS A 47 -3.47 -16.16 4.54
CA LYS A 47 -3.60 -17.04 3.37
C LYS A 47 -2.27 -17.63 2.87
N LYS A 48 -1.17 -16.88 2.96
CA LYS A 48 0.14 -17.25 2.41
C LYS A 48 1.24 -16.77 3.37
N GLY A 49 2.32 -17.55 3.50
CA GLY A 49 3.51 -17.13 4.24
C GLY A 49 3.54 -17.47 5.74
N GLN A 50 2.46 -17.99 6.33
CA GLN A 50 2.45 -18.39 7.75
C GLN A 50 2.82 -19.83 8.02
N PRO A 51 3.46 -20.13 9.15
CA PRO A 51 3.52 -21.49 9.66
C PRO A 51 2.13 -22.11 9.77
N THR A 52 2.00 -23.34 9.31
CA THR A 52 0.79 -24.17 9.30
C THR A 52 1.14 -25.53 9.86
N THR A 53 0.19 -26.11 10.61
CA THR A 53 0.37 -27.43 11.21
C THR A 53 -0.74 -28.35 10.74
N TYR A 54 -0.41 -29.56 10.33
CA TYR A 54 -1.39 -30.58 9.94
C TYR A 54 -1.27 -31.78 10.87
N TYR A 55 -2.39 -32.22 11.45
CA TYR A 55 -2.44 -33.42 12.27
C TYR A 55 -3.16 -34.54 11.51
N LEU A 56 -2.60 -35.74 11.58
CA LEU A 56 -3.16 -36.95 10.98
C LEU A 56 -3.01 -38.11 11.96
N ALA A 57 -4.04 -38.94 12.04
CA ALA A 57 -3.95 -40.25 12.66
C ALA A 57 -4.57 -41.29 11.74
N ALA A 58 -3.93 -42.44 11.65
CA ALA A 58 -4.42 -43.61 10.94
C ALA A 58 -4.41 -44.80 11.91
N SER A 59 -5.49 -45.56 11.99
CA SER A 59 -5.62 -46.67 12.93
C SER A 59 -6.44 -47.82 12.35
N PRO A 60 -6.14 -49.08 12.70
CA PRO A 60 -6.98 -50.22 12.33
C PRO A 60 -8.34 -50.22 13.05
N GLU A 61 -8.52 -49.39 14.10
CA GLU A 61 -9.77 -49.26 14.86
C GLU A 61 -10.30 -47.81 14.85
N PRO A 62 -11.62 -47.61 15.06
CA PRO A 62 -12.24 -46.29 15.03
C PRO A 62 -11.61 -45.27 15.99
N ILE A 63 -11.19 -44.12 15.43
CA ILE A 63 -10.55 -43.02 16.17
C ILE A 63 -11.62 -42.11 16.81
N ARG A 64 -11.86 -42.26 18.11
CA ARG A 64 -12.87 -41.47 18.85
C ARG A 64 -12.42 -40.05 19.24
N VAL A 65 -11.12 -39.81 19.33
CA VAL A 65 -10.56 -38.51 19.80
C VAL A 65 -10.69 -37.44 18.72
N ASN A 66 -11.12 -36.22 19.05
CA ASN A 66 -11.24 -35.10 18.10
C ASN A 66 -10.50 -33.85 18.60
N CYS A 67 -9.17 -33.92 18.68
CA CYS A 67 -8.33 -32.81 19.14
C CYS A 67 -6.99 -32.79 18.40
N GLU A 68 -6.17 -31.77 18.65
CA GLU A 68 -4.75 -31.78 18.28
C GLU A 68 -4.03 -32.94 19.02
N TYR A 69 -3.06 -33.58 18.36
CA TYR A 69 -2.29 -34.66 18.97
C TYR A 69 -1.03 -34.07 19.62
N PHE A 70 -0.99 -34.13 20.96
CA PHE A 70 0.22 -33.74 21.69
C PHE A 70 1.36 -34.71 21.42
N PHE A 71 1.10 -36.02 21.52
CA PHE A 71 2.10 -37.06 21.24
C PHE A 71 1.97 -37.63 19.83
N VAL A 72 3.06 -37.62 19.06
CA VAL A 72 3.09 -38.07 17.66
C VAL A 72 4.22 -39.08 17.38
N ASP A 73 4.03 -39.94 16.39
CA ASP A 73 5.02 -40.96 15.96
C ASP A 73 5.96 -40.42 14.88
N VAL A 74 5.45 -39.58 13.99
CA VAL A 74 6.20 -39.01 12.86
C VAL A 74 5.94 -37.51 12.76
N VAL A 75 7.00 -36.73 12.58
CA VAL A 75 6.93 -35.30 12.25
C VAL A 75 7.56 -35.06 10.88
N LEU A 76 6.85 -34.37 10.01
CA LEU A 76 7.30 -33.99 8.67
C LEU A 76 7.46 -32.47 8.60
N SER A 77 8.58 -31.99 8.08
CA SER A 77 8.86 -30.57 7.94
C SER A 77 9.33 -30.22 6.53
N PRO A 78 8.40 -29.97 5.59
CA PRO A 78 8.72 -29.32 4.32
C PRO A 78 9.33 -27.92 4.48
N ASP A 79 9.16 -27.29 5.65
CA ASP A 79 9.82 -26.05 6.00
C ASP A 79 11.26 -26.30 6.51
N PRO A 80 12.32 -25.82 5.82
CA PRO A 80 13.70 -25.94 6.28
C PRO A 80 13.98 -25.04 7.51
N ASN A 81 13.17 -24.01 7.74
CA ASN A 81 13.34 -23.01 8.80
C ASN A 81 12.48 -23.28 10.04
N VAL A 82 11.92 -24.48 10.18
CA VAL A 82 10.90 -24.79 11.21
C VAL A 82 11.31 -24.42 12.63
N PHE A 83 12.58 -24.62 12.99
CA PHE A 83 13.10 -24.32 14.33
C PHE A 83 13.26 -22.81 14.63
N LYS A 84 13.09 -21.94 13.63
CA LYS A 84 13.11 -20.48 13.83
C LYS A 84 11.81 -19.95 14.43
N HIS A 85 10.69 -20.67 14.28
CA HIS A 85 9.37 -20.19 14.70
C HIS A 85 8.55 -21.21 15.50
N THR A 86 8.94 -22.49 15.54
CA THR A 86 8.23 -23.50 16.34
C THR A 86 9.13 -24.61 16.86
N ASN A 87 8.74 -25.23 17.98
CA ASN A 87 9.35 -26.47 18.45
C ASN A 87 8.74 -27.67 17.70
N ALA A 88 9.33 -28.03 16.56
CA ALA A 88 8.86 -29.14 15.73
C ALA A 88 8.86 -30.51 16.43
N LEU A 89 9.70 -30.68 17.47
CA LEU A 89 9.92 -31.94 18.18
C LEU A 89 9.01 -32.10 19.39
N ALA A 90 8.23 -31.08 19.78
CA ALA A 90 7.39 -31.10 20.96
C ALA A 90 6.40 -32.28 20.92
N GLY A 91 6.53 -33.23 21.87
CA GLY A 91 5.69 -34.42 21.93
C GLY A 91 5.97 -35.50 20.88
N LEU A 92 7.05 -35.39 20.09
CA LEU A 92 7.53 -36.52 19.29
C LEU A 92 7.99 -37.64 20.25
N LYS A 93 7.44 -38.84 20.09
CA LYS A 93 7.71 -39.98 20.99
C LYS A 93 9.19 -40.39 20.91
N LYS A 94 9.68 -41.03 21.98
CA LYS A 94 11.00 -41.67 22.00
C LYS A 94 11.11 -42.69 20.85
N GLY A 95 12.19 -42.65 20.08
CA GLY A 95 12.34 -43.48 18.87
C GLY A 95 11.53 -43.01 17.67
N GLY A 96 10.82 -41.87 17.78
CA GLY A 96 10.00 -41.30 16.72
C GLY A 96 10.81 -40.79 15.53
N VAL A 97 10.13 -40.49 14.42
CA VAL A 97 10.76 -40.08 13.16
C VAL A 97 10.55 -38.60 12.90
N PHE A 98 11.61 -37.88 12.55
CA PHE A 98 11.56 -36.49 12.09
C PHE A 98 12.16 -36.40 10.68
N ILE A 99 11.40 -35.88 9.71
CA ILE A 99 11.85 -35.71 8.32
C ILE A 99 11.86 -34.21 7.98
N ILE A 100 12.99 -33.66 7.54
CA ILE A 100 13.17 -32.23 7.28
C ILE A 100 13.63 -31.92 5.85
N GLN A 101 13.17 -30.80 5.29
CA GLN A 101 13.65 -30.26 4.01
C GLN A 101 15.07 -29.71 4.18
N SER A 102 15.99 -30.10 3.31
CA SER A 102 17.33 -29.49 3.25
C SER A 102 17.93 -29.59 1.86
N ASP A 103 18.63 -28.55 1.43
CA ASP A 103 19.43 -28.50 0.19
C ASP A 103 20.87 -29.00 0.38
N LYS A 104 21.27 -29.36 1.60
CA LYS A 104 22.64 -29.80 1.90
C LYS A 104 22.87 -31.22 1.37
N ALA A 105 23.99 -31.39 0.68
CA ALA A 105 24.37 -32.69 0.11
C ALA A 105 24.83 -33.72 1.17
N LYS A 106 25.30 -33.28 2.35
CA LYS A 106 25.90 -34.15 3.37
C LYS A 106 25.13 -34.10 4.71
N PRO A 107 24.97 -35.23 5.42
CA PRO A 107 24.27 -35.29 6.71
C PRO A 107 24.83 -34.33 7.77
N ASP A 108 26.16 -34.16 7.82
CA ASP A 108 26.81 -33.28 8.80
C ASP A 108 26.38 -31.81 8.67
N GLY A 109 26.14 -31.35 7.44
CA GLY A 109 25.66 -30.00 7.18
C GLY A 109 24.24 -29.80 7.71
N VAL A 110 23.36 -30.78 7.46
CA VAL A 110 21.98 -30.75 7.97
C VAL A 110 21.94 -30.80 9.49
N TRP A 111 22.77 -31.66 10.10
CA TRP A 111 22.87 -31.76 11.55
C TRP A 111 23.37 -30.47 12.19
N GLY A 112 24.35 -29.81 11.56
CA GLY A 112 24.87 -28.51 11.98
C GLY A 112 23.81 -27.39 11.96
N ASP A 113 22.87 -27.44 11.00
CA ASP A 113 21.77 -26.46 10.91
C ASP A 113 20.71 -26.63 12.03
N ILE A 114 20.64 -27.79 12.68
CA ILE A 114 19.73 -28.02 13.82
C ILE A 114 20.32 -27.34 15.08
N PRO A 115 19.56 -26.45 15.77
CA PRO A 115 20.07 -25.79 16.97
C PRO A 115 20.39 -26.75 18.12
N LYS A 116 21.43 -26.43 18.92
CA LYS A 116 21.95 -27.28 20.01
C LYS A 116 20.87 -27.82 20.98
N PRO A 117 19.87 -27.03 21.42
CA PRO A 117 18.83 -27.55 22.31
C PRO A 117 17.96 -28.64 21.66
N TYR A 118 17.66 -28.50 20.37
CA TYR A 118 16.92 -29.51 19.61
C TYR A 118 17.77 -30.74 19.30
N GLN A 119 19.08 -30.57 19.03
CA GLN A 119 20.02 -31.70 18.93
C GLN A 119 20.02 -32.53 20.22
N LYS A 120 20.04 -31.87 21.38
CA LYS A 120 19.94 -32.54 22.68
C LYS A 120 18.63 -33.34 22.81
N ILE A 121 17.49 -32.72 22.48
CA ILE A 121 16.18 -33.41 22.50
C ILE A 121 16.18 -34.64 21.58
N ILE A 122 16.77 -34.52 20.39
CA ILE A 122 16.89 -35.61 19.42
C ILE A 122 17.70 -36.78 20.00
N ILE A 123 18.83 -36.50 20.63
CA ILE A 123 19.69 -37.52 21.24
C ILE A 123 19.00 -38.16 22.46
N ASP A 124 18.50 -37.34 23.38
CA ASP A 124 17.90 -37.80 24.64
C ASP A 124 16.65 -38.69 24.40
N ASN A 125 15.91 -38.41 23.33
CA ASN A 125 14.71 -39.16 22.93
C ASN A 125 14.96 -40.16 21.80
N ASP A 126 16.22 -40.40 21.41
CA ASP A 126 16.58 -41.33 20.34
C ASP A 126 15.75 -41.12 19.04
N ILE A 127 15.52 -39.86 18.68
CA ILE A 127 14.69 -39.47 17.53
C ILE A 127 15.47 -39.79 16.25
N ARG A 128 14.86 -40.52 15.31
CA ARG A 128 15.43 -40.82 14.00
C ARG A 128 15.21 -39.63 13.07
N VAL A 129 16.29 -39.03 12.58
CA VAL A 129 16.24 -37.82 11.76
C VAL A 129 16.57 -38.17 10.32
N PHE A 130 15.69 -37.77 9.41
CA PHE A 130 15.83 -37.93 7.98
C PHE A 130 15.79 -36.57 7.30
N TYR A 131 16.45 -36.44 6.15
CA TYR A 131 16.36 -35.24 5.34
C TYR A 131 16.20 -35.58 3.86
N ILE A 132 15.62 -34.64 3.12
CA ILE A 132 15.38 -34.73 1.70
C ILE A 132 15.39 -33.33 1.07
N ASP A 133 15.86 -33.23 -0.18
CA ASP A 133 15.70 -32.03 -0.99
C ASP A 133 14.44 -32.12 -1.88
N GLY A 134 13.27 -31.95 -1.25
CA GLY A 134 11.98 -31.97 -1.92
C GLY A 134 11.80 -30.83 -2.92
N PHE A 135 12.42 -29.66 -2.68
CA PHE A 135 12.40 -28.54 -3.63
C PHE A 135 13.13 -28.87 -4.93
N ARG A 136 14.35 -29.42 -4.86
CA ARG A 136 15.09 -29.82 -6.05
C ARG A 136 14.38 -30.91 -6.83
N ILE A 137 13.90 -31.96 -6.15
CA ILE A 137 13.14 -33.04 -6.79
C ILE A 137 11.91 -32.48 -7.51
N ALA A 138 11.15 -31.60 -6.86
CA ALA A 138 9.98 -31.00 -7.47
C ALA A 138 10.33 -30.10 -8.66
N ARG A 139 11.40 -29.31 -8.58
CA ARG A 139 11.85 -28.42 -9.66
C ARG A 139 12.33 -29.19 -10.89
N GLU A 140 13.04 -30.29 -10.69
CA GLU A 140 13.56 -31.14 -11.77
C GLU A 140 12.45 -31.93 -12.47
N GLU A 141 11.39 -32.33 -11.75
CA GLU A 141 10.32 -33.16 -12.31
C GLU A 141 9.06 -32.38 -12.77
N ALA A 142 8.82 -31.18 -12.24
CA ALA A 142 7.61 -30.43 -12.55
C ALA A 142 7.69 -29.80 -13.95
N THR A 143 6.75 -30.18 -14.81
CA THR A 143 6.61 -29.61 -16.15
C THR A 143 6.08 -28.16 -16.14
N ASP A 144 5.43 -27.72 -15.06
CA ASP A 144 4.83 -26.37 -14.91
C ASP A 144 5.40 -25.69 -13.65
N PRO A 145 5.90 -24.44 -13.73
CA PRO A 145 6.39 -23.68 -12.58
C PRO A 145 5.40 -23.60 -11.41
N GLU A 146 4.09 -23.50 -11.67
CA GLU A 146 3.06 -23.45 -10.61
C GLU A 146 2.96 -24.77 -9.82
N LEU A 147 3.41 -25.90 -10.39
CA LEU A 147 3.36 -27.21 -9.76
C LEU A 147 4.58 -27.49 -8.87
N GLN A 148 5.71 -26.81 -9.06
CA GLN A 148 6.95 -27.03 -8.31
C GLN A 148 6.72 -26.98 -6.80
N LEU A 149 6.08 -25.92 -6.31
CA LEU A 149 5.79 -25.74 -4.88
C LEU A 149 4.78 -26.75 -4.32
N ARG A 150 3.95 -27.39 -5.16
CA ARG A 150 2.98 -28.40 -4.72
C ARG A 150 3.57 -29.81 -4.75
N MET A 151 4.46 -30.07 -5.70
CA MET A 151 5.10 -31.38 -5.88
C MET A 151 6.15 -31.67 -4.79
N GLN A 152 6.71 -30.66 -4.12
CA GLN A 152 7.60 -30.90 -2.98
C GLN A 152 6.94 -31.77 -1.90
N GLY A 153 5.65 -31.56 -1.62
CA GLY A 153 4.94 -32.33 -0.62
C GLY A 153 4.75 -33.79 -1.00
N ILE A 154 4.73 -34.08 -2.31
CA ILE A 154 4.67 -35.43 -2.85
C ILE A 154 6.01 -36.15 -2.62
N ALA A 155 7.15 -35.45 -2.68
CA ALA A 155 8.43 -36.00 -2.28
C ALA A 155 8.43 -36.37 -0.78
N PHE A 156 7.86 -35.52 0.08
CA PHE A 156 7.67 -35.82 1.50
C PHE A 156 6.75 -37.00 1.77
N GLN A 157 5.75 -37.25 0.91
CA GLN A 157 4.92 -38.44 0.98
C GLN A 157 5.75 -39.71 0.71
N GLY A 158 6.63 -39.70 -0.29
CA GLY A 158 7.59 -40.79 -0.53
C GLY A 158 8.52 -41.01 0.67
N ALA A 159 9.12 -39.93 1.18
CA ALA A 159 10.00 -39.98 2.34
C ALA A 159 9.30 -40.51 3.61
N PHE A 160 8.03 -40.17 3.82
CA PHE A 160 7.22 -40.70 4.91
C PHE A 160 7.15 -42.22 4.88
N PHE A 161 6.89 -42.83 3.72
CA PHE A 161 6.80 -44.29 3.63
C PHE A 161 8.16 -44.96 3.85
N ALA A 162 9.24 -44.41 3.30
CA ALA A 162 10.59 -44.95 3.47
C ALA A 162 11.10 -44.87 4.92
N ALA A 163 10.80 -43.78 5.63
CA ALA A 163 11.35 -43.52 6.96
C ALA A 163 10.43 -43.94 8.12
N SER A 164 9.12 -43.95 7.93
CA SER A 164 8.17 -44.25 9.00
C SER A 164 8.12 -45.74 9.34
N PRO A 165 7.74 -46.11 10.59
CA PRO A 165 7.57 -47.51 10.97
C PRO A 165 6.32 -48.17 10.34
N LEU A 166 5.60 -47.47 9.45
CA LEU A 166 4.32 -47.92 8.93
C LEU A 166 4.45 -49.14 8.01
N MET A 167 5.40 -49.14 7.07
CA MET A 167 5.55 -50.24 6.11
C MET A 167 5.86 -51.56 6.82
N GLU A 168 6.75 -51.52 7.82
CA GLU A 168 7.07 -52.67 8.66
C GLU A 168 5.85 -53.16 9.45
N LYS A 169 5.12 -52.24 10.10
CA LYS A 169 3.91 -52.57 10.89
C LYS A 169 2.79 -53.15 10.03
N ALA A 170 2.65 -52.70 8.79
CA ALA A 170 1.61 -53.12 7.87
C ALA A 170 2.02 -54.29 6.95
N GLY A 171 3.28 -54.74 7.01
CA GLY A 171 3.79 -55.82 6.16
C GLY A 171 3.80 -55.48 4.67
N LEU A 172 4.00 -54.20 4.32
CA LEU A 172 4.00 -53.73 2.93
C LEU A 172 5.37 -53.90 2.26
N THR A 173 5.35 -54.21 0.96
CA THR A 173 6.55 -54.17 0.10
C THR A 173 6.55 -52.91 -0.76
N ASP A 174 7.73 -52.48 -1.22
CA ASP A 174 7.89 -51.32 -2.10
C ASP A 174 7.00 -51.40 -3.35
N ALA A 175 6.93 -52.59 -3.96
CA ALA A 175 6.11 -52.84 -5.15
C ALA A 175 4.61 -52.64 -4.88
N THR A 176 4.11 -53.17 -3.75
CA THR A 176 2.69 -53.02 -3.38
C THR A 176 2.32 -51.58 -3.04
N LEU A 177 3.24 -50.84 -2.40
CA LEU A 177 3.04 -49.43 -2.06
C LEU A 177 3.00 -48.56 -3.33
N LEU A 178 4.02 -48.66 -4.19
CA LEU A 178 4.13 -47.82 -5.39
C LEU A 178 2.96 -48.06 -6.35
N LYS A 179 2.49 -49.31 -6.46
CA LYS A 179 1.32 -49.66 -7.27
C LYS A 179 0.04 -48.98 -6.76
N ALA A 180 -0.19 -48.97 -5.45
CA ALA A 180 -1.35 -48.32 -4.87
C ALA A 180 -1.32 -46.79 -5.04
N ILE A 181 -0.13 -46.18 -4.90
CA ILE A 181 0.05 -44.75 -5.14
C ILE A 181 -0.22 -44.41 -6.62
N GLU A 182 0.27 -45.23 -7.55
CA GLU A 182 0.01 -45.08 -8.99
C GLU A 182 -1.50 -45.13 -9.30
N ASP A 183 -2.22 -46.13 -8.78
CA ASP A 183 -3.67 -46.28 -9.01
C ASP A 183 -4.47 -45.09 -8.46
N GLN A 184 -4.06 -44.55 -7.30
CA GLN A 184 -4.65 -43.34 -6.72
C GLN A 184 -4.39 -42.10 -7.58
N LEU A 185 -3.14 -41.90 -8.02
CA LEU A 185 -2.76 -40.79 -8.90
C LEU A 185 -3.50 -40.89 -10.24
N GLN A 186 -3.69 -42.10 -10.78
CA GLN A 186 -4.46 -42.33 -12.00
C GLN A 186 -5.92 -41.94 -11.82
N HIS A 187 -6.56 -42.36 -10.72
CA HIS A 187 -7.94 -42.00 -10.42
C HIS A 187 -8.11 -40.46 -10.29
N LYS A 188 -7.16 -39.79 -9.63
CA LYS A 188 -7.24 -38.36 -9.33
C LYS A 188 -6.81 -37.44 -10.49
N PHE A 189 -5.77 -37.82 -11.22
CA PHE A 189 -5.12 -36.98 -12.23
C PHE A 189 -5.16 -37.56 -13.64
N GLY A 190 -5.65 -38.78 -13.86
CA GLY A 190 -5.75 -39.38 -15.19
C GLY A 190 -6.57 -38.54 -16.17
N GLY A 191 -7.62 -37.86 -15.69
CA GLY A 191 -8.40 -36.91 -16.48
C GLY A 191 -7.64 -35.64 -16.91
N LYS A 192 -6.47 -35.37 -16.32
CA LYS A 192 -5.54 -34.28 -16.70
C LYS A 192 -4.45 -34.75 -17.68
N GLY A 193 -4.45 -36.03 -18.04
CA GLY A 193 -3.50 -36.66 -18.95
C GLY A 193 -2.45 -37.51 -18.24
N GLN A 194 -2.02 -38.60 -18.89
CA GLN A 194 -1.10 -39.59 -18.34
C GLN A 194 0.21 -39.00 -17.84
N ARG A 195 0.76 -38.01 -18.59
CA ARG A 195 1.98 -37.31 -18.21
C ARG A 195 1.94 -36.74 -16.79
N VAL A 196 0.80 -36.18 -16.36
CA VAL A 196 0.67 -35.62 -15.00
C VAL A 196 0.80 -36.73 -13.96
N VAL A 197 0.22 -37.90 -14.21
CA VAL A 197 0.34 -39.06 -13.32
C VAL A 197 1.80 -39.51 -13.23
N ASP A 198 2.47 -39.62 -14.38
CA ASP A 198 3.86 -40.06 -14.46
C ASP A 198 4.82 -39.09 -13.74
N ASP A 199 4.64 -37.79 -13.90
CA ASP A 199 5.45 -36.76 -13.22
C ASP A 199 5.31 -36.87 -11.70
N ASN A 200 4.07 -37.02 -11.19
CA ASN A 200 3.84 -37.19 -9.75
C ASN A 200 4.44 -38.51 -9.23
N MET A 201 4.36 -39.58 -10.02
CA MET A 201 4.92 -40.88 -9.64
C MET A 201 6.45 -40.85 -9.58
N ARG A 202 7.12 -40.15 -10.50
CA ARG A 202 8.59 -39.94 -10.40
C ARG A 202 8.95 -39.19 -9.13
N VAL A 203 8.21 -38.13 -8.77
CA VAL A 203 8.45 -37.38 -7.54
C VAL A 203 8.28 -38.23 -6.28
N VAL A 204 7.22 -39.04 -6.17
CA VAL A 204 7.05 -39.94 -5.01
C VAL A 204 8.22 -40.91 -4.91
N LYS A 205 8.60 -41.54 -6.03
CA LYS A 205 9.66 -42.54 -6.05
C LYS A 205 11.00 -41.93 -5.67
N ARG A 206 11.35 -40.78 -6.24
CA ARG A 206 12.54 -40.02 -5.84
C ARG A 206 12.50 -39.61 -4.37
N GLY A 207 11.31 -39.25 -3.86
CA GLY A 207 11.10 -39.00 -2.44
C GLY A 207 11.38 -40.20 -1.54
N PHE A 208 11.06 -41.40 -2.01
CA PHE A 208 11.32 -42.66 -1.32
C PHE A 208 12.80 -43.07 -1.40
N ASP A 209 13.43 -42.91 -2.57
CA ASP A 209 14.80 -43.37 -2.85
C ASP A 209 15.89 -42.39 -2.37
N GLU A 210 15.63 -41.08 -2.39
CA GLU A 210 16.61 -40.02 -2.09
C GLU A 210 16.53 -39.49 -0.65
N VAL A 211 15.70 -40.08 0.22
CA VAL A 211 15.67 -39.71 1.65
C VAL A 211 16.86 -40.32 2.40
N HIS A 212 17.51 -39.53 3.24
CA HIS A 212 18.73 -39.96 3.95
C HIS A 212 18.59 -39.84 5.47
N GLU A 213 19.02 -40.86 6.22
CA GLU A 213 19.04 -40.85 7.69
C GLU A 213 20.34 -40.24 8.23
N ILE A 214 20.24 -39.34 9.19
CA ILE A 214 21.39 -38.82 9.95
C ILE A 214 21.70 -39.81 11.07
N LYS A 215 22.80 -40.56 10.92
CA LYS A 215 23.23 -41.59 11.89
C LYS A 215 24.15 -41.03 12.97
N ASP A 216 25.10 -40.19 12.58
CA ASP A 216 26.10 -39.62 13.49
C ASP A 216 25.58 -38.32 14.12
N LYS A 217 25.09 -38.42 15.36
CA LYS A 217 24.44 -37.30 16.09
C LYS A 217 25.32 -36.85 17.25
N VAL A 218 26.33 -36.05 16.96
CA VAL A 218 27.23 -35.50 17.99
C VAL A 218 26.70 -34.15 18.45
N LEU A 219 26.43 -34.00 19.75
CA LEU A 219 25.94 -32.76 20.33
C LEU A 219 26.92 -31.61 20.07
N GLY A 220 26.45 -30.54 19.43
CA GLY A 220 27.25 -29.33 19.16
C GLY A 220 28.24 -29.45 18.01
N ALA A 221 28.29 -30.56 17.27
CA ALA A 221 29.10 -30.68 16.06
C ALA A 221 28.63 -29.69 14.98
N GLY A 222 29.58 -28.94 14.39
CA GLY A 222 29.32 -27.99 13.31
C GLY A 222 28.94 -26.56 13.71
N HIS A 223 28.90 -26.23 15.01
CA HIS A 223 28.56 -24.87 15.48
C HIS A 223 29.81 -24.02 15.79
N SER A 224 30.04 -22.92 15.05
CA SER A 224 30.36 -21.66 15.73
C SER A 224 29.12 -21.23 16.52
N GLU A 225 29.27 -20.54 17.65
CA GLU A 225 28.22 -20.32 18.67
C GLU A 225 26.86 -19.79 18.15
N LYS A 226 25.99 -20.62 17.55
CA LYS A 226 24.59 -20.28 17.31
C LYS A 226 23.76 -20.60 18.56
N THR A 227 23.45 -19.58 19.34
CA THR A 227 22.72 -19.62 20.63
C THR A 227 21.20 -19.46 20.46
N ASN A 228 20.56 -20.23 19.56
CA ASN A 228 19.10 -20.15 19.37
C ASN A 228 18.32 -21.13 20.27
N GLY A 229 18.37 -20.95 21.59
CA GLY A 229 17.33 -21.63 22.39
C GLY A 229 17.17 -21.33 23.87
N GLU A 230 17.78 -20.29 24.43
CA GLU A 230 17.38 -19.78 25.76
C GLU A 230 17.46 -18.24 25.90
N ALA A 231 17.56 -17.50 24.80
CA ALA A 231 17.54 -16.04 24.89
C ALA A 231 16.11 -15.54 25.15
N ILE A 232 15.94 -14.74 26.20
CA ILE A 232 14.82 -13.79 26.30
C ILE A 232 14.80 -13.03 24.97
N LEU A 233 13.68 -13.09 24.23
CA LEU A 233 13.58 -12.36 22.97
C LEU A 233 13.85 -10.88 23.26
N PRO A 234 14.86 -10.27 22.63
CA PRO A 234 15.11 -8.86 22.81
C PRO A 234 13.89 -8.07 22.33
N ILE A 235 13.68 -6.90 22.91
CA ILE A 235 12.66 -5.97 22.44
C ILE A 235 12.95 -5.69 20.95
N PRO A 236 11.95 -5.84 20.05
CA PRO A 236 12.10 -5.54 18.63
C PRO A 236 12.73 -4.15 18.42
N THR A 237 13.69 -4.03 17.51
CA THR A 237 14.46 -2.78 17.33
C THR A 237 13.55 -1.57 17.09
N MET A 238 12.49 -1.74 16.29
CA MET A 238 11.51 -0.69 15.98
C MET A 238 10.71 -0.20 17.21
N MET A 239 10.68 -0.96 18.31
CA MET A 239 10.01 -0.56 19.54
C MET A 239 10.89 0.23 20.50
N LYS A 240 12.22 0.14 20.38
CA LYS A 240 13.17 0.72 21.36
C LYS A 240 12.94 2.22 21.57
N ASN A 241 12.51 2.92 20.51
CA ASN A 241 12.30 4.37 20.51
C ASN A 241 10.83 4.79 20.73
N ILE A 242 9.93 3.84 21.00
CA ILE A 242 8.52 4.17 21.27
C ILE A 242 8.37 4.58 22.75
N PRO A 243 7.80 5.77 23.05
CA PRO A 243 7.54 6.16 24.43
C PRO A 243 6.62 5.18 25.17
N LYS A 244 6.86 5.01 26.47
CA LYS A 244 5.95 4.26 27.35
C LYS A 244 4.64 5.03 27.50
N SER A 245 3.51 4.36 27.31
CA SER A 245 2.19 5.00 27.51
C SER A 245 1.90 5.19 29.01
N GLU A 246 1.25 6.30 29.36
CA GLU A 246 0.70 6.53 30.70
C GLU A 246 -0.45 5.57 31.02
N SER A 247 -1.15 5.07 29.98
CA SER A 247 -2.20 4.06 30.11
C SER A 247 -1.63 2.67 29.86
N ASN A 248 -1.74 1.83 30.88
CA ASN A 248 -1.37 0.43 30.85
C ASN A 248 -2.01 -0.39 29.71
N LEU A 249 -3.22 -0.02 29.27
CA LEU A 249 -3.93 -0.73 28.20
C LEU A 249 -3.49 -0.34 26.79
N SER A 250 -2.74 0.74 26.64
CA SER A 250 -2.20 1.22 25.35
C SER A 250 -0.67 1.14 25.30
N ASP A 251 -0.03 0.63 26.35
CA ASP A 251 1.42 0.51 26.42
C ASP A 251 1.91 -0.73 25.65
N ILE A 252 2.56 -0.49 24.50
CA ILE A 252 3.07 -1.54 23.63
C ILE A 252 4.17 -2.37 24.29
N HIS A 253 4.97 -1.78 25.19
CA HIS A 253 6.04 -2.47 25.91
C HIS A 253 5.49 -3.53 26.85
N ARG A 254 4.49 -3.14 27.67
CA ARG A 254 3.76 -4.08 28.51
C ARG A 254 3.10 -5.18 27.69
N PHE A 255 2.50 -4.82 26.55
CA PHE A 255 1.86 -5.80 25.68
C PHE A 255 2.86 -6.79 25.08
N TRP A 256 4.06 -6.36 24.70
CA TRP A 256 5.15 -7.24 24.28
C TRP A 256 5.57 -8.22 25.39
N GLU A 257 5.77 -7.73 26.60
CA GLU A 257 6.18 -8.53 27.76
C GLU A 257 5.13 -9.55 28.20
N GLN A 258 3.85 -9.18 28.16
CA GLN A 258 2.76 -10.02 28.67
C GLN A 258 2.12 -10.90 27.60
N THR A 259 2.07 -10.44 26.33
CA THR A 259 1.37 -11.13 25.24
C THR A 259 2.26 -11.36 24.01
N GLY A 260 2.87 -10.30 23.46
CA GLY A 260 3.54 -10.36 22.15
C GLY A 260 4.64 -11.41 22.06
N ASN A 261 5.51 -11.50 23.07
CA ASN A 261 6.61 -12.47 23.07
C ASN A 261 6.17 -13.94 23.16
N PHE A 262 4.98 -14.22 23.71
CA PHE A 262 4.45 -15.59 23.79
C PHE A 262 3.98 -16.02 22.41
N TYR A 263 3.24 -15.16 21.72
CA TYR A 263 2.79 -15.41 20.35
C TYR A 263 3.97 -15.56 19.38
N LEU A 264 5.02 -14.73 19.51
CA LEU A 264 6.20 -14.84 18.63
C LEU A 264 6.98 -16.15 18.82
N ARG A 265 6.93 -16.76 20.01
CA ARG A 265 7.55 -18.07 20.32
C ARG A 265 6.64 -19.26 20.01
N GLY A 266 5.46 -19.03 19.44
CA GLY A 266 4.45 -20.08 19.22
C GLY A 266 3.77 -20.57 20.51
N MET A 267 3.92 -19.83 21.61
CA MET A 267 3.40 -20.13 22.95
C MET A 267 2.15 -19.30 23.29
N GLY A 268 1.41 -18.80 22.30
CA GLY A 268 0.25 -17.93 22.53
C GLY A 268 -0.84 -18.57 23.43
N ASN A 269 -0.96 -19.90 23.41
CA ASN A 269 -1.88 -20.66 24.27
C ASN A 269 -1.39 -20.81 25.72
N ASP A 270 -0.11 -20.58 25.99
CA ASP A 270 0.47 -20.68 27.33
C ASP A 270 0.27 -19.37 28.13
N ASN A 271 -0.25 -18.33 27.47
CA ASN A 271 -0.49 -17.06 28.12
C ASN A 271 -1.73 -17.13 29.03
N LEU A 272 -1.60 -16.59 30.24
CA LEU A 272 -2.75 -16.40 31.12
C LEU A 272 -3.63 -15.28 30.59
N THR A 273 -4.92 -15.28 30.94
CA THR A 273 -5.81 -14.17 30.58
C THR A 273 -5.31 -12.88 31.24
N ASP A 274 -4.68 -12.02 30.44
CA ASP A 274 -4.30 -10.66 30.81
C ASP A 274 -5.41 -9.66 30.40
N PRO A 275 -5.33 -8.37 30.80
CA PRO A 275 -6.33 -7.38 30.40
C PRO A 275 -6.44 -7.14 28.88
N PHE A 276 -5.40 -7.41 28.10
CA PHE A 276 -5.42 -7.24 26.64
C PHE A 276 -6.24 -8.36 25.99
N ILE A 277 -5.97 -9.61 26.38
CA ILE A 277 -6.73 -10.79 25.94
C ILE A 277 -8.18 -10.69 26.43
N GLY A 278 -8.37 -10.40 27.73
CA GLY A 278 -9.69 -10.35 28.36
C GLY A 278 -10.61 -9.26 27.81
N LEU A 279 -10.06 -8.16 27.28
CA LEU A 279 -10.82 -7.08 26.65
C LEU A 279 -10.73 -7.07 25.11
N SER A 280 -9.93 -7.97 24.51
CA SER A 280 -9.62 -7.98 23.08
C SER A 280 -9.07 -6.64 22.57
N VAL A 281 -8.15 -6.04 23.32
CA VAL A 281 -7.51 -4.75 22.99
C VAL A 281 -6.07 -4.98 22.59
N MET A 282 -5.67 -4.39 21.46
CA MET A 282 -4.27 -4.35 21.01
C MET A 282 -3.78 -2.91 20.99
N PRO A 283 -2.58 -2.62 21.52
CA PRO A 283 -1.92 -1.35 21.29
C PRO A 283 -1.72 -1.08 19.78
N ALA A 284 -1.59 0.20 19.45
CA ALA A 284 -1.21 0.64 18.11
C ALA A 284 0.14 0.03 17.70
N VAL A 285 0.31 -0.27 16.41
CA VAL A 285 1.55 -0.79 15.79
C VAL A 285 2.17 -2.05 16.42
N SER A 286 1.37 -2.92 17.05
CA SER A 286 1.88 -4.19 17.59
C SER A 286 2.37 -5.18 16.53
N SER A 287 2.14 -4.94 15.24
CA SER A 287 2.72 -5.73 14.14
C SER A 287 4.25 -5.65 14.07
N LEU A 288 4.86 -4.61 14.67
CA LEU A 288 6.32 -4.44 14.77
C LEU A 288 7.04 -5.58 15.51
N PHE A 289 6.30 -6.48 16.15
CA PHE A 289 6.84 -7.65 16.85
C PHE A 289 7.40 -8.70 15.89
N ARG A 290 7.02 -8.68 14.62
CA ARG A 290 7.33 -9.75 13.67
C ARG A 290 8.57 -9.43 12.85
N ASP A 291 9.31 -10.50 12.54
CA ASP A 291 10.43 -10.48 11.60
C ASP A 291 10.08 -11.36 10.38
N MET A 292 9.93 -10.73 9.22
CA MET A 292 9.55 -11.37 7.96
C MET A 292 10.75 -11.97 7.19
N THR A 293 11.98 -11.90 7.72
CA THR A 293 13.15 -12.56 7.11
C THR A 293 12.96 -14.07 6.95
N GLY A 294 12.16 -14.70 7.82
CA GLY A 294 11.93 -16.15 7.81
C GLY A 294 11.05 -16.68 6.67
N ILE A 295 10.33 -15.82 5.94
CA ILE A 295 9.31 -16.23 4.96
C ILE A 295 9.68 -15.98 3.50
N ARG A 296 10.78 -15.26 3.24
CA ARG A 296 11.24 -14.89 1.89
C ARG A 296 12.54 -15.57 1.51
N PHE A 297 12.71 -15.86 0.22
CA PHE A 297 13.94 -16.43 -0.34
C PHE A 297 14.86 -15.38 -0.95
N GLU A 298 14.28 -14.31 -1.46
CA GLU A 298 14.99 -13.22 -2.13
C GLU A 298 14.58 -11.88 -1.51
N HIS A 299 15.46 -10.90 -1.61
CA HIS A 299 15.19 -9.51 -1.27
C HIS A 299 15.74 -8.60 -2.38
N PRO A 300 15.22 -7.38 -2.56
CA PRO A 300 15.81 -6.45 -3.50
C PRO A 300 17.19 -5.99 -3.02
N GLU A 301 18.12 -5.83 -3.96
CA GLU A 301 19.38 -5.12 -3.81
C GLU A 301 19.30 -3.81 -4.59
N TRP A 302 19.73 -2.72 -3.96
CA TRP A 302 19.73 -1.38 -4.56
C TRP A 302 21.08 -1.08 -5.22
N ILE A 303 21.04 -0.55 -6.45
CA ILE A 303 22.19 -0.15 -7.25
C ILE A 303 22.17 1.39 -7.37
N PRO A 304 22.91 2.11 -6.50
CA PRO A 304 22.78 3.57 -6.36
C PRO A 304 23.03 4.35 -7.65
N ASN A 305 24.04 3.94 -8.42
CA ASN A 305 24.46 4.65 -9.64
C ASN A 305 23.42 4.63 -10.77
N ASN A 306 22.48 3.68 -10.73
CA ASN A 306 21.39 3.58 -11.70
C ASN A 306 20.13 4.34 -11.24
N CYS A 307 20.08 4.76 -9.97
CA CYS A 307 18.87 5.28 -9.36
C CYS A 307 18.57 6.72 -9.80
N THR A 308 17.40 6.93 -10.40
CA THR A 308 16.91 8.25 -10.82
C THR A 308 16.12 9.00 -9.74
N ALA A 309 15.91 8.36 -8.58
CA ALA A 309 15.05 8.82 -7.48
C ALA A 309 13.58 9.12 -7.92
N CYS A 310 13.03 8.29 -8.80
CA CYS A 310 11.67 8.42 -9.32
C CYS A 310 10.55 8.11 -8.31
N GLY A 311 10.84 7.39 -7.23
CA GLY A 311 9.89 7.06 -6.16
C GLY A 311 8.86 5.97 -6.43
N LYS A 312 8.88 5.34 -7.62
CA LYS A 312 7.97 4.24 -7.98
C LYS A 312 8.07 3.06 -7.00
N CYS A 313 9.28 2.67 -6.60
CA CYS A 313 9.55 1.52 -5.72
C CYS A 313 8.93 1.63 -4.32
N TYR A 314 9.10 2.77 -3.65
CA TYR A 314 8.58 3.00 -2.30
C TYR A 314 7.10 3.35 -2.27
N THR A 315 6.54 3.79 -3.40
CA THR A 315 5.10 4.04 -3.60
C THR A 315 4.33 2.74 -3.81
N ALA A 316 4.91 1.79 -4.56
CA ALA A 316 4.27 0.50 -4.83
C ALA A 316 4.37 -0.49 -3.66
N CYS A 317 5.37 -0.32 -2.79
CA CYS A 317 5.65 -1.25 -1.69
C CYS A 317 4.45 -1.42 -0.73
N PRO A 318 3.87 -2.64 -0.61
CA PRO A 318 2.73 -2.87 0.27
C PRO A 318 3.11 -2.97 1.75
N ASP A 319 4.39 -3.13 2.08
CA ASP A 319 4.85 -3.52 3.41
C ASP A 319 5.78 -2.50 4.08
N THR A 320 5.74 -1.23 3.63
CA THR A 320 6.56 -0.13 4.19
C THR A 320 8.03 -0.52 4.40
N ALA A 321 8.57 -1.23 3.42
CA ALA A 321 9.81 -2.00 3.55
C ALA A 321 10.99 -1.44 2.77
N ILE A 322 10.80 -0.36 2.00
CA ILE A 322 11.83 0.19 1.12
C ILE A 322 11.75 1.72 1.06
N PRO A 323 11.87 2.46 2.18
CA PRO A 323 11.79 3.92 2.17
C PRO A 323 12.88 4.58 1.31
N GLY A 324 12.53 5.71 0.69
CA GLY A 324 13.50 6.68 0.20
C GLY A 324 13.83 7.74 1.26
N LEU A 325 15.07 8.22 1.30
CA LEU A 325 15.51 9.28 2.22
C LEU A 325 16.52 10.21 1.51
N VAL A 326 16.36 11.51 1.70
CA VAL A 326 17.37 12.51 1.31
C VAL A 326 18.03 13.06 2.56
N SER A 327 19.35 13.02 2.62
CA SER A 327 20.13 13.52 3.77
C SER A 327 21.11 14.59 3.34
N GLU A 328 21.35 15.59 4.20
CA GLU A 328 22.51 16.46 4.00
C GLU A 328 23.80 15.69 4.33
N LEU A 329 24.89 16.00 3.63
CA LEU A 329 26.19 15.41 3.96
C LEU A 329 26.58 15.68 5.42
N SER A 330 26.35 16.90 5.91
CA SER A 330 26.54 17.28 7.32
C SER A 330 25.77 16.38 8.28
N ASP A 331 24.50 16.09 8.00
CA ASP A 331 23.67 15.21 8.83
C ASP A 331 24.19 13.78 8.86
N VAL A 332 24.64 13.25 7.72
CA VAL A 332 25.26 11.91 7.63
C VAL A 332 26.52 11.87 8.49
N LEU A 333 27.42 12.83 8.29
CA LEU A 333 28.69 12.93 9.00
C LEU A 333 28.47 13.09 10.52
N ASP A 334 27.54 13.95 10.95
CA ASP A 334 27.20 14.15 12.36
C ASP A 334 26.54 12.91 12.98
N THR A 335 25.75 12.16 12.20
CA THR A 335 25.15 10.89 12.64
C THR A 335 26.23 9.85 12.92
N VAL A 336 27.20 9.69 12.02
CA VAL A 336 28.35 8.78 12.23
C VAL A 336 29.14 9.21 13.48
N VAL A 337 29.43 10.52 13.64
CA VAL A 337 30.13 11.02 14.84
C VAL A 337 29.35 10.71 16.13
N LYS A 338 28.02 10.84 16.12
CA LYS A 338 27.18 10.48 17.28
C LYS A 338 27.27 8.98 17.59
N ARG A 339 27.26 8.12 16.57
CA ARG A 339 27.39 6.67 16.75
C ARG A 339 28.76 6.30 17.30
N VAL A 340 29.85 6.87 16.77
CA VAL A 340 31.21 6.66 17.32
C VAL A 340 31.27 7.09 18.80
N LYS A 341 30.73 8.26 19.15
CA LYS A 341 30.69 8.73 20.56
C LYS A 341 29.86 7.84 21.48
N LYS A 342 28.86 7.14 20.94
CA LYS A 342 28.01 6.23 21.70
C LYS A 342 28.70 4.89 21.95
N ASN A 343 29.46 4.41 20.99
CA ASN A 343 30.09 3.08 21.03
C ASN A 343 31.53 3.09 21.57
N HIS A 344 32.18 4.26 21.65
CA HIS A 344 33.56 4.42 22.12
C HIS A 344 33.67 5.46 23.24
N GLU A 345 34.53 5.18 24.24
CA GLU A 345 34.58 5.93 25.51
C GLU A 345 35.20 7.34 25.40
N LYS A 346 36.01 7.63 24.37
CA LYS A 346 36.69 8.92 24.21
C LYS A 346 36.93 9.29 22.74
N VAL A 347 36.34 10.41 22.31
CA VAL A 347 36.47 10.97 20.95
C VAL A 347 36.90 12.44 21.06
N GLU A 348 38.18 12.75 20.79
CA GLU A 348 38.76 14.09 20.93
C GLU A 348 38.98 14.80 19.59
N TYR A 349 39.40 14.08 18.55
CA TYR A 349 39.87 14.67 17.29
C TYR A 349 38.81 14.67 16.18
N LEU A 350 37.95 13.65 16.16
CA LEU A 350 37.01 13.35 15.09
C LEU A 350 36.03 14.48 14.74
N PRO A 351 35.38 15.18 15.70
CA PRO A 351 34.38 16.19 15.34
C PRO A 351 34.99 17.38 14.59
N LYS A 352 36.24 17.74 14.90
CA LYS A 352 36.96 18.79 14.18
C LYS A 352 37.40 18.30 12.80
N ALA A 353 37.88 17.06 12.73
CA ALA A 353 38.37 16.47 11.50
C ALA A 353 37.26 16.28 10.46
N VAL A 354 36.11 15.77 10.86
CA VAL A 354 34.92 15.59 10.01
C VAL A 354 34.46 16.91 9.39
N ARG A 355 34.42 18.01 10.17
CA ARG A 355 34.08 19.35 9.65
C ARG A 355 35.07 19.86 8.60
N GLN A 356 36.36 19.53 8.74
CA GLN A 356 37.39 19.91 7.77
C GLN A 356 37.34 19.04 6.50
N MET A 357 36.90 17.78 6.65
CA MET A 357 36.79 16.81 5.58
C MET A 357 35.56 17.04 4.68
N GLU A 358 34.47 17.60 5.21
CA GLU A 358 33.23 17.85 4.45
C GLU A 358 33.49 18.58 3.12
N GLY A 359 34.29 19.66 3.15
CA GLY A 359 34.63 20.42 1.93
C GLY A 359 35.39 19.59 0.89
N LYS A 360 36.22 18.64 1.33
CA LYS A 360 36.93 17.72 0.41
C LYS A 360 35.99 16.70 -0.21
N ILE A 361 35.09 16.12 0.59
CA ILE A 361 34.07 15.19 0.10
C ILE A 361 33.25 15.86 -1.00
N ARG A 362 32.78 17.09 -0.76
CA ARG A 362 32.00 17.85 -1.75
C ARG A 362 32.79 18.17 -3.01
N ALA A 363 34.10 18.43 -2.91
CA ALA A 363 34.94 18.62 -4.07
C ALA A 363 34.99 17.35 -4.94
N LEU A 364 35.17 16.18 -4.33
CA LEU A 364 35.19 14.89 -5.03
C LEU A 364 33.85 14.55 -5.69
N PHE A 365 32.72 14.92 -5.06
CA PHE A 365 31.40 14.70 -5.66
C PHE A 365 31.19 15.43 -6.99
N ASN A 366 31.90 16.56 -7.20
CA ASN A 366 31.81 17.37 -8.41
C ASN A 366 32.79 16.92 -9.51
N GLU A 367 33.65 15.95 -9.24
CA GLU A 367 34.53 15.37 -10.25
C GLU A 367 33.77 14.35 -11.12
N PRO A 368 34.16 14.15 -12.40
CA PRO A 368 33.52 13.15 -13.26
C PRO A 368 33.59 11.76 -12.64
N GLN A 369 32.43 11.20 -12.30
CA GLN A 369 32.34 9.92 -11.63
C GLN A 369 32.55 8.78 -12.65
N ASN A 370 33.78 8.28 -12.74
CA ASN A 370 34.16 7.14 -13.60
C ASN A 370 33.63 5.80 -13.03
N GLY A 371 32.35 5.74 -12.68
CA GLY A 371 31.70 4.57 -12.05
C GLY A 371 31.95 4.43 -10.54
N ALA A 372 32.66 5.36 -9.90
CA ALA A 372 32.82 5.41 -8.46
C ALA A 372 31.46 5.59 -7.76
N THR A 373 31.25 4.94 -6.62
CA THR A 373 30.08 5.16 -5.77
C THR A 373 30.33 6.33 -4.83
N VAL A 374 29.25 6.96 -4.33
CA VAL A 374 29.35 8.06 -3.34
C VAL A 374 30.14 7.63 -2.11
N ASN A 375 29.93 6.40 -1.64
CA ASN A 375 30.68 5.84 -0.52
C ASN A 375 32.18 5.74 -0.80
N HIS A 376 32.57 5.30 -1.99
CA HIS A 376 33.98 5.24 -2.37
C HIS A 376 34.62 6.63 -2.33
N LEU A 377 33.92 7.67 -2.81
CA LEU A 377 34.41 9.05 -2.75
C LEU A 377 34.54 9.57 -1.31
N ILE A 378 33.62 9.18 -0.42
CA ILE A 378 33.74 9.50 1.01
C ILE A 378 34.97 8.80 1.62
N GLN A 379 35.18 7.53 1.31
CA GLN A 379 36.34 6.76 1.79
C GLN A 379 37.67 7.35 1.28
N ASP A 380 37.73 7.73 0.00
CA ASP A 380 38.91 8.39 -0.58
C ASP A 380 39.20 9.73 0.11
N ALA A 381 38.17 10.52 0.43
CA ALA A 381 38.35 11.75 1.20
C ALA A 381 38.89 11.49 2.61
N ILE A 382 38.45 10.40 3.26
CA ILE A 382 38.98 9.97 4.57
C ILE A 382 40.46 9.60 4.44
N ASP A 383 40.83 8.80 3.43
CA ASP A 383 42.23 8.39 3.18
C ASP A 383 43.15 9.60 2.92
N GLN A 384 42.70 10.51 2.06
CA GLN A 384 43.42 11.77 1.80
C GLN A 384 43.56 12.60 3.08
N TYR A 385 42.50 12.71 3.89
CA TYR A 385 42.55 13.47 5.13
C TYR A 385 43.51 12.87 6.16
N ILE A 386 43.48 11.54 6.36
CA ILE A 386 44.40 10.83 7.26
C ILE A 386 45.84 11.03 6.80
N SER A 387 46.13 10.85 5.51
CA SER A 387 47.50 10.97 4.99
C SER A 387 48.11 12.36 5.18
N GLU A 388 47.30 13.42 5.01
CA GLU A 388 47.74 14.81 5.17
C GLU A 388 47.90 15.27 6.63
N ASN A 389 47.18 14.66 7.57
CA ASN A 389 47.08 15.12 8.96
C ASN A 389 47.64 14.15 10.00
N ASN A 390 48.43 13.15 9.58
CA ASN A 390 48.94 12.08 10.44
C ASN A 390 50.05 12.55 11.42
N ASN A 391 49.66 13.31 12.44
CA ASN A 391 50.53 13.82 13.52
C ASN A 391 50.48 12.96 14.81
N GLY A 392 49.89 11.75 14.76
CA GLY A 392 49.86 10.79 15.89
C GLY A 392 48.76 9.71 15.77
N ASN A 393 48.92 8.59 16.50
CA ASN A 393 48.06 7.38 16.39
C ASN A 393 46.55 7.61 16.72
N GLY A 394 46.19 8.66 17.46
CA GLY A 394 44.82 8.88 17.95
C GLY A 394 43.80 9.28 16.88
N LEU A 395 44.16 10.17 15.95
CA LEU A 395 43.25 10.60 14.87
C LEU A 395 42.98 9.47 13.87
N ALA A 396 44.02 8.70 13.52
CA ALA A 396 43.87 7.57 12.62
C ALA A 396 42.93 6.50 13.21
N GLN A 397 43.04 6.23 14.52
CA GLN A 397 42.15 5.31 15.21
C GLN A 397 40.70 5.82 15.26
N GLU A 398 40.48 7.09 15.61
CA GLU A 398 39.13 7.66 15.63
C GLU A 398 38.49 7.70 14.23
N MET A 399 39.29 7.89 13.18
CA MET A 399 38.83 7.80 11.78
C MET A 399 38.53 6.37 11.34
N GLU A 400 39.24 5.37 11.87
CA GLU A 400 38.90 3.97 11.61
C GLU A 400 37.54 3.62 12.22
N TRP A 401 37.28 4.03 13.48
CA TRP A 401 35.94 3.91 14.08
C TRP A 401 34.87 4.64 13.29
N PHE A 402 35.20 5.79 12.71
CA PHE A 402 34.28 6.51 11.82
C PHE A 402 33.95 5.72 10.56
N ARG A 403 34.93 5.03 9.94
CA ARG A 403 34.68 4.14 8.80
C ARG A 403 33.83 2.94 9.21
N GLU A 404 34.14 2.32 10.35
CA GLU A 404 33.38 1.18 10.89
C GLU A 404 31.90 1.56 11.13
N GLU A 405 31.63 2.74 11.70
CA GLU A 405 30.25 3.21 11.96
C GLU A 405 29.51 3.71 10.71
N LEU A 406 30.22 4.21 9.70
CA LEU A 406 29.63 4.54 8.39
C LEU A 406 29.28 3.27 7.62
N GLY A 407 30.15 2.25 7.70
CA GLY A 407 29.99 0.96 7.07
C GLY A 407 29.78 1.05 5.55
N ASP A 408 28.99 0.12 5.03
CA ASP A 408 28.68 -0.02 3.60
C ASP A 408 27.39 0.70 3.17
N PHE A 409 26.81 1.56 4.02
CA PHE A 409 25.53 2.22 3.74
C PHE A 409 25.61 3.14 2.53
N GLN A 410 24.95 2.79 1.43
CA GLN A 410 25.13 3.48 0.15
C GLN A 410 24.34 4.79 0.01
N PHE A 411 24.88 5.71 -0.78
CA PHE A 411 24.21 6.93 -1.23
C PHE A 411 24.31 7.10 -2.76
N ALA A 412 23.39 7.89 -3.32
CA ALA A 412 23.37 8.27 -4.73
C ALA A 412 23.31 9.81 -4.89
N LEU A 413 24.07 10.35 -5.85
CA LEU A 413 23.92 11.72 -6.30
C LEU A 413 22.91 11.73 -7.43
N THR A 414 21.66 12.03 -7.10
CA THR A 414 20.57 11.99 -8.07
C THR A 414 20.22 13.40 -8.51
N ARG A 415 19.91 13.59 -9.79
CA ARG A 415 19.54 14.90 -10.35
C ARG A 415 18.52 15.71 -9.53
N PRO A 416 17.38 15.16 -9.08
CA PRO A 416 16.37 15.95 -8.37
C PRO A 416 16.82 16.48 -7.00
N TYR A 417 17.80 15.84 -6.34
CA TYR A 417 18.20 16.19 -4.97
C TYR A 417 19.64 16.71 -4.87
N TYR A 418 20.51 16.37 -5.83
CA TYR A 418 21.89 16.82 -5.89
C TYR A 418 22.08 17.88 -6.99
N ASP A 419 22.06 17.51 -8.27
CA ASP A 419 22.42 18.39 -9.39
C ASP A 419 21.60 19.68 -9.44
N VAL A 420 20.27 19.59 -9.28
CA VAL A 420 19.37 20.76 -9.31
C VAL A 420 19.69 21.74 -8.18
N PHE A 421 20.03 21.23 -7.00
CA PHE A 421 20.39 22.04 -5.85
C PHE A 421 21.78 22.65 -6.01
N GLU A 422 22.78 21.86 -6.40
CA GLU A 422 24.14 22.37 -6.68
C GLU A 422 24.17 23.44 -7.77
N LYS A 423 23.35 23.30 -8.83
CA LYS A 423 23.19 24.33 -9.88
C LYS A 423 22.62 25.64 -9.33
N GLY A 424 21.72 25.57 -8.35
CA GLY A 424 21.10 26.74 -7.72
C GLY A 424 22.01 27.40 -6.67
N GLN A 425 22.58 26.60 -5.77
CA GLN A 425 23.50 27.04 -4.73
C GLN A 425 24.59 25.97 -4.53
N PRO A 426 25.89 26.33 -4.68
CA PRO A 426 26.97 25.39 -4.42
C PRO A 426 26.94 24.82 -3.00
N ASN A 427 27.25 23.53 -2.87
CA ASN A 427 27.24 22.74 -1.63
C ASN A 427 25.84 22.53 -1.00
N SER A 428 24.77 22.74 -1.76
CA SER A 428 23.39 22.54 -1.27
C SER A 428 22.77 21.18 -1.64
N GLY A 429 23.46 20.38 -2.46
CA GLY A 429 23.02 19.05 -2.91
C GLY A 429 22.84 18.06 -1.75
N GLY A 430 21.76 17.29 -1.81
CA GLY A 430 21.41 16.23 -0.88
C GLY A 430 21.79 14.84 -1.41
N LEU A 431 22.09 13.92 -0.49
CA LEU A 431 22.42 12.53 -0.77
C LEU A 431 21.15 11.68 -0.69
N PHE A 432 20.80 11.00 -1.78
CA PHE A 432 19.63 10.13 -1.82
C PHE A 432 20.01 8.69 -1.42
N SER A 433 19.14 8.02 -0.67
CA SER A 433 19.30 6.62 -0.31
C SER A 433 17.96 5.87 -0.39
N ILE A 434 18.03 4.59 -0.75
CA ILE A 434 16.96 3.61 -0.54
C ILE A 434 17.50 2.54 0.39
N THR A 435 16.74 2.18 1.41
CA THR A 435 17.15 1.16 2.38
C THR A 435 16.04 0.12 2.51
N ILE A 436 16.40 -1.16 2.54
CA ILE A 436 15.45 -2.25 2.70
C ILE A 436 15.29 -2.52 4.20
N ASN A 437 14.07 -2.42 4.72
CA ASN A 437 13.77 -2.88 6.07
C ASN A 437 13.75 -4.42 6.07
N PRO A 438 14.73 -5.08 6.71
CA PRO A 438 14.78 -6.54 6.69
C PRO A 438 13.60 -7.15 7.44
N THR A 439 13.05 -6.48 8.45
CA THR A 439 12.00 -7.04 9.30
C THR A 439 10.63 -7.03 8.65
N THR A 440 10.36 -6.09 7.74
CA THR A 440 9.03 -5.94 7.12
C THR A 440 8.98 -6.38 5.67
N CYS A 441 10.10 -6.38 4.95
CA CYS A 441 10.13 -6.85 3.56
C CYS A 441 9.64 -8.30 3.48
N LYS A 442 8.69 -8.58 2.60
CA LYS A 442 8.23 -9.97 2.38
C LYS A 442 8.74 -10.61 1.09
N GLY A 443 9.54 -9.88 0.32
CA GLY A 443 10.14 -10.39 -0.92
C GLY A 443 9.16 -10.57 -2.07
N CYS A 444 8.17 -9.67 -2.22
CA CYS A 444 7.21 -9.71 -3.32
C CYS A 444 7.75 -9.23 -4.67
N MET A 445 8.90 -8.53 -4.69
CA MET A 445 9.56 -7.97 -5.88
C MET A 445 8.76 -6.94 -6.70
N GLU A 446 7.58 -6.50 -6.25
CA GLU A 446 6.85 -5.38 -6.88
C GLU A 446 7.74 -4.13 -7.07
N CYS A 447 8.59 -3.81 -6.09
CA CYS A 447 9.53 -2.68 -6.16
C CYS A 447 10.60 -2.83 -7.27
N VAL A 448 10.97 -4.06 -7.62
CA VAL A 448 11.87 -4.37 -8.73
C VAL A 448 11.12 -4.23 -10.05
N GLU A 449 9.91 -4.79 -10.14
CA GLU A 449 9.09 -4.74 -11.37
C GLU A 449 8.77 -3.30 -11.81
N VAL A 450 8.52 -2.39 -10.87
CA VAL A 450 8.26 -0.97 -11.18
C VAL A 450 9.54 -0.15 -11.46
N CYS A 451 10.73 -0.74 -11.35
CA CYS A 451 12.02 -0.07 -11.56
C CYS A 451 12.50 -0.19 -13.01
N GLU A 452 12.26 0.84 -13.82
CA GLU A 452 12.63 0.86 -15.24
C GLU A 452 14.11 1.16 -15.52
N ASP A 453 14.83 1.59 -14.48
CA ASP A 453 16.24 2.02 -14.55
C ASP A 453 17.23 0.92 -14.14
N ASP A 454 16.75 -0.30 -13.85
CA ASP A 454 17.59 -1.41 -13.36
C ASP A 454 18.42 -1.01 -12.13
N ALA A 455 17.82 -0.19 -11.26
CA ALA A 455 18.38 0.25 -9.98
C ALA A 455 18.02 -0.67 -8.81
N LEU A 456 17.16 -1.66 -9.05
CA LEU A 456 16.79 -2.69 -8.08
C LEU A 456 16.85 -4.06 -8.76
N ARG A 457 17.46 -5.06 -8.11
CA ARG A 457 17.52 -6.44 -8.61
C ARG A 457 17.21 -7.45 -7.51
N PRO A 458 16.58 -8.59 -7.81
CA PRO A 458 16.38 -9.64 -6.82
C PRO A 458 17.71 -10.34 -6.54
N ILE A 459 18.02 -10.54 -5.26
CA ILE A 459 19.16 -11.35 -4.82
C ILE A 459 18.72 -12.39 -3.80
N THR A 460 19.40 -13.53 -3.77
CA THR A 460 19.17 -14.60 -2.79
C THR A 460 19.51 -14.12 -1.39
N GLN A 461 18.60 -14.35 -0.45
CA GLN A 461 18.82 -14.02 0.97
C GLN A 461 19.80 -15.01 1.62
N THR A 462 20.81 -14.47 2.30
CA THR A 462 21.76 -15.22 3.12
C THR A 462 21.77 -14.69 4.56
N GLU A 463 22.40 -15.40 5.51
CA GLU A 463 22.56 -14.86 6.87
C GLU A 463 23.35 -13.54 6.86
N ASP A 464 24.41 -13.47 6.04
CA ASP A 464 25.22 -12.25 5.87
C ASP A 464 24.42 -11.11 5.23
N SER A 465 23.59 -11.41 4.22
CA SER A 465 22.77 -10.37 3.59
C SER A 465 21.72 -9.81 4.56
N VAL A 466 21.13 -10.65 5.41
CA VAL A 466 20.20 -10.20 6.47
C VAL A 466 20.93 -9.39 7.54
N ALA A 467 22.14 -9.77 7.94
CA ALA A 467 22.96 -9.00 8.88
C ALA A 467 23.27 -7.60 8.33
N ARG A 468 23.75 -7.52 7.09
CA ARG A 468 23.99 -6.25 6.38
C ARG A 468 22.75 -5.37 6.35
N LEU A 469 21.60 -5.92 5.95
CA LEU A 469 20.33 -5.17 5.92
C LEU A 469 19.92 -4.63 7.29
N ARG A 470 20.22 -5.36 8.38
CA ARG A 470 19.90 -4.91 9.75
C ARG A 470 20.80 -3.74 10.15
N GLU A 471 22.09 -3.81 9.84
CA GLU A 471 23.04 -2.73 10.09
C GLU A 471 22.68 -1.47 9.29
N GLU A 472 22.39 -1.63 7.99
CA GLU A 472 21.94 -0.54 7.13
C GLU A 472 20.63 0.09 7.63
N TRP A 473 19.68 -0.73 8.09
CA TRP A 473 18.42 -0.24 8.65
C TRP A 473 18.61 0.52 9.97
N GLU A 474 19.51 0.07 10.83
CA GLU A 474 19.87 0.79 12.07
C GLU A 474 20.51 2.13 11.74
N PHE A 475 21.43 2.19 10.78
CA PHE A 475 22.00 3.45 10.30
C PHE A 475 20.93 4.38 9.72
N TRP A 476 20.07 3.87 8.84
CA TRP A 476 18.94 4.62 8.29
C TRP A 476 18.04 5.17 9.39
N THR A 477 17.78 4.39 10.45
CA THR A 477 16.92 4.82 11.57
C THR A 477 17.53 6.00 12.35
N ASP A 478 18.86 6.02 12.51
CA ASP A 478 19.58 7.08 13.23
C ASP A 478 19.72 8.38 12.43
N LEU A 479 19.67 8.32 11.08
CA LEU A 479 19.64 9.53 10.24
C LEU A 479 18.39 10.38 10.54
N PRO A 480 18.45 11.72 10.37
CA PRO A 480 17.25 12.55 10.48
C PRO A 480 16.24 12.25 9.34
N THR A 481 15.02 12.78 9.46
CA THR A 481 14.06 12.78 8.35
C THR A 481 14.53 13.72 7.22
N THR A 482 14.04 13.49 6.01
CA THR A 482 14.30 14.36 4.85
C THR A 482 14.03 15.83 5.21
N PRO A 483 15.04 16.73 5.07
CA PRO A 483 14.86 18.16 5.29
C PRO A 483 13.78 18.78 4.39
N GLU A 484 13.03 19.75 4.92
CA GLU A 484 11.91 20.41 4.22
C GLU A 484 12.33 21.07 2.91
N LYS A 485 13.58 21.55 2.79
CA LYS A 485 14.10 22.13 1.54
C LYS A 485 14.17 21.13 0.37
N TYR A 486 14.24 19.83 0.65
CA TYR A 486 14.21 18.77 -0.37
C TYR A 486 12.79 18.26 -0.62
N ASN A 487 11.78 18.76 0.11
CA ASN A 487 10.39 18.52 -0.24
C ASN A 487 10.11 19.18 -1.59
N ARG A 488 9.63 18.39 -2.54
CA ARG A 488 9.33 18.86 -3.89
C ARG A 488 7.88 19.32 -4.03
N ILE A 489 7.08 19.18 -2.98
CA ILE A 489 5.69 19.65 -2.90
C ILE A 489 5.72 21.08 -2.39
N ASP A 490 5.35 22.03 -3.25
CA ASP A 490 5.28 23.45 -2.87
C ASP A 490 4.08 23.74 -1.96
N ASP A 491 2.94 23.12 -2.27
CA ASP A 491 1.71 23.21 -1.49
C ASP A 491 0.90 21.93 -1.65
N LEU A 492 0.74 21.19 -0.55
CA LEU A 492 0.02 19.92 -0.55
C LEU A 492 -1.50 20.11 -0.69
N GLU A 493 -2.09 21.14 -0.09
CA GLU A 493 -3.54 21.39 -0.15
C GLU A 493 -3.96 21.83 -1.55
N GLU A 494 -3.11 22.63 -2.23
CA GLU A 494 -3.30 23.05 -3.63
C GLU A 494 -2.77 22.01 -4.65
N LYS A 495 -2.24 20.88 -4.19
CA LYS A 495 -1.72 19.76 -5.01
C LYS A 495 -0.64 20.22 -6.00
N ILE A 496 0.33 20.99 -5.52
CA ILE A 496 1.42 21.55 -6.33
C ILE A 496 2.70 20.73 -6.13
N GLY A 497 3.12 20.03 -7.19
CA GLY A 497 4.34 19.22 -7.22
C GLY A 497 4.08 17.69 -7.26
N PRO A 498 5.16 16.88 -7.14
CA PRO A 498 5.13 15.42 -7.15
C PRO A 498 4.68 14.88 -5.78
N LEU A 499 3.39 14.57 -5.65
CA LEU A 499 2.75 14.30 -4.36
C LEU A 499 3.25 13.03 -3.67
N GLU A 500 3.72 12.04 -4.42
CA GLU A 500 4.30 10.81 -3.86
C GLU A 500 5.56 11.06 -3.01
N THR A 501 6.21 12.23 -3.17
CA THR A 501 7.36 12.61 -2.34
C THR A 501 7.02 12.87 -0.87
N ILE A 502 5.73 12.90 -0.48
CA ILE A 502 5.33 12.81 0.94
C ILE A 502 5.96 11.61 1.65
N LEU A 503 6.23 10.52 0.90
CA LEU A 503 6.82 9.29 1.41
C LEU A 503 8.32 9.40 1.73
N LEU A 504 8.98 10.53 1.42
CA LEU A 504 10.35 10.83 1.86
C LEU A 504 10.40 11.33 3.31
N ASN A 505 9.25 11.72 3.87
CA ASN A 505 9.12 12.05 5.27
C ASN A 505 8.98 10.74 6.08
N LYS A 506 9.88 10.52 7.04
CA LYS A 506 9.90 9.28 7.84
C LYS A 506 8.62 9.08 8.64
N ASP A 507 8.05 10.15 9.18
CA ASP A 507 6.81 10.07 9.94
C ASP A 507 5.67 9.65 9.00
N ALA A 508 5.51 10.28 7.83
CA ALA A 508 4.48 9.88 6.87
C ALA A 508 4.66 8.43 6.37
N TYR A 509 5.91 8.01 6.09
CA TYR A 509 6.19 6.67 5.58
C TYR A 509 5.98 5.57 6.63
N LEU A 510 6.51 5.76 7.85
CA LEU A 510 6.49 4.74 8.90
C LEU A 510 5.18 4.74 9.71
N ASN A 511 4.30 5.73 9.54
CA ASN A 511 2.99 5.78 10.20
C ASN A 511 1.96 4.86 9.52
N PHE A 512 2.40 3.68 9.12
CA PHE A 512 1.61 2.50 8.79
C PHE A 512 2.57 1.31 8.97
N ALA A 513 2.58 0.74 10.18
CA ALA A 513 3.52 -0.30 10.52
C ALA A 513 3.23 -1.54 9.68
N SER A 514 4.27 -2.20 9.20
CA SER A 514 4.13 -3.51 8.56
C SER A 514 4.47 -4.61 9.57
N GLY A 515 4.75 -5.81 9.09
CA GLY A 515 4.83 -6.99 9.94
C GLY A 515 3.45 -7.59 10.21
N ASP A 516 2.43 -7.26 9.41
CA ASP A 516 1.11 -7.89 9.47
C ASP A 516 0.97 -9.07 8.49
N GLY A 517 -0.22 -9.67 8.50
CA GLY A 517 -0.52 -10.91 7.79
C GLY A 517 -1.00 -10.82 6.34
N ALA A 518 -0.84 -9.67 5.68
CA ALA A 518 -1.24 -9.57 4.27
C ALA A 518 -0.36 -10.42 3.36
N CYS A 519 -0.92 -10.84 2.22
CA CYS A 519 -0.19 -11.57 1.18
C CYS A 519 1.00 -10.75 0.63
N LEU A 520 1.97 -11.45 0.05
CA LEU A 520 3.03 -10.85 -0.76
C LEU A 520 2.40 -10.05 -1.91
N GLY A 521 2.79 -8.78 -2.08
CA GLY A 521 2.28 -7.94 -3.18
C GLY A 521 0.91 -7.31 -2.96
N CYS A 522 0.32 -7.43 -1.76
CA CYS A 522 -1.08 -7.03 -1.52
C CYS A 522 -1.35 -5.55 -1.83
N SER A 523 -2.06 -5.28 -2.93
CA SER A 523 -2.35 -3.90 -3.37
C SER A 523 -3.32 -3.15 -2.44
N GLU A 524 -4.13 -3.86 -1.63
CA GLU A 524 -4.93 -3.21 -0.57
C GLU A 524 -4.06 -2.37 0.36
N LYS A 525 -2.87 -2.90 0.73
CA LYS A 525 -1.98 -2.22 1.66
C LYS A 525 -1.29 -1.01 1.04
N SER A 526 -0.80 -1.11 -0.20
CA SER A 526 -0.15 0.03 -0.87
C SER A 526 -1.10 1.24 -0.94
N VAL A 527 -2.36 0.99 -1.29
CA VAL A 527 -3.40 2.04 -1.35
C VAL A 527 -3.74 2.60 0.03
N VAL A 528 -3.91 1.75 1.05
CA VAL A 528 -4.18 2.21 2.43
C VAL A 528 -2.99 3.00 2.99
N HIS A 529 -1.76 2.59 2.69
CA HIS A 529 -0.55 3.30 3.10
C HIS A 529 -0.51 4.71 2.50
N LEU A 530 -0.77 4.85 1.20
CA LEU A 530 -0.84 6.16 0.53
C LEU A 530 -1.92 7.07 1.13
N PHE A 531 -3.09 6.51 1.46
CA PHE A 531 -4.15 7.26 2.12
C PHE A 531 -3.72 7.75 3.51
N VAL A 532 -3.14 6.85 4.33
CA VAL A 532 -2.68 7.19 5.68
C VAL A 532 -1.55 8.23 5.63
N ALA A 533 -0.57 8.06 4.74
CA ALA A 533 0.50 9.03 4.54
C ALA A 533 -0.06 10.41 4.14
N THR A 534 -1.06 10.45 3.25
CA THR A 534 -1.72 11.70 2.84
C THR A 534 -2.40 12.41 4.01
N VAL A 535 -3.14 11.66 4.84
CA VAL A 535 -3.76 12.23 6.05
C VAL A 535 -2.71 12.75 7.02
N GLU A 536 -1.62 12.01 7.23
CA GLU A 536 -0.54 12.40 8.12
C GLU A 536 0.13 13.70 7.64
N SER A 537 0.46 13.78 6.35
CA SER A 537 1.09 14.96 5.74
C SER A 537 0.20 16.21 5.76
N LEU A 538 -1.13 16.06 5.70
CA LEU A 538 -2.06 17.17 5.87
C LEU A 538 -2.21 17.60 7.34
N MET A 539 -2.27 16.65 8.27
CA MET A 539 -2.58 16.93 9.67
C MET A 539 -1.39 17.48 10.45
N GLN A 540 -0.17 16.99 10.22
CA GLN A 540 1.01 17.38 11.01
C GLN A 540 1.32 18.89 10.97
N PRO A 541 1.35 19.56 9.79
CA PRO A 541 1.56 21.01 9.73
C PRO A 541 0.47 21.79 10.46
N ARG A 542 -0.80 21.36 10.35
CA ARG A 542 -1.94 21.98 11.02
C ARG A 542 -1.83 21.86 12.54
N ILE A 543 -1.47 20.68 13.04
CA ILE A 543 -1.25 20.45 14.47
C ILE A 543 -0.11 21.32 14.99
N LYS A 544 1.02 21.42 14.26
CA LYS A 544 2.15 22.28 14.62
C LYS A 544 1.74 23.76 14.75
N LYS A 545 0.99 24.29 13.77
CA LYS A 545 0.42 25.66 13.82
C LYS A 545 -0.52 25.82 15.02
N HIS A 546 -1.36 24.82 15.28
CA HIS A 546 -2.31 24.86 16.40
C HIS A 546 -1.65 24.82 17.78
N VAL A 547 -0.60 24.01 17.96
CA VAL A 547 0.18 23.97 19.21
C VAL A 547 0.87 25.30 19.50
N ALA A 548 1.37 25.98 18.45
CA ALA A 548 1.92 27.32 18.57
C ALA A 548 0.84 28.33 19.02
N HIS A 549 -0.34 28.32 18.37
CA HIS A 549 -1.49 29.17 18.76
C HIS A 549 -1.91 28.94 20.21
N LEU A 550 -2.04 27.68 20.63
CA LEU A 550 -2.39 27.34 22.02
C LEU A 550 -1.35 27.85 23.01
N SER A 551 -0.06 27.78 22.67
CA SER A 551 1.03 28.25 23.53
C SER A 551 1.00 29.76 23.68
N GLU A 552 0.80 30.50 22.59
CA GLU A 552 0.63 31.95 22.60
C GLU A 552 -0.61 32.37 23.41
N LEU A 553 -1.74 31.67 23.23
CA LEU A 553 -2.98 31.95 23.95
C LEU A 553 -2.84 31.69 25.45
N ILE A 554 -2.15 30.61 25.84
CA ILE A 554 -1.82 30.31 27.24
C ILE A 554 -0.98 31.45 27.84
N GLU A 555 0.07 31.88 27.14
CA GLU A 555 0.95 32.96 27.62
C GLU A 555 0.19 34.29 27.76
N LYS A 556 -0.64 34.65 26.77
CA LYS A 556 -1.49 35.84 26.83
C LYS A 556 -2.45 35.79 28.01
N LEU A 557 -3.08 34.64 28.26
CA LEU A 557 -4.03 34.48 29.36
C LEU A 557 -3.33 34.54 30.72
N GLU A 558 -2.14 33.94 30.87
CA GLU A 558 -1.32 34.06 32.08
C GLU A 558 -0.95 35.51 32.37
N ASN A 559 -0.47 36.24 31.35
CA ASN A 559 -0.13 37.65 31.45
C ASN A 559 -1.37 38.51 31.77
N HIS A 560 -2.54 38.20 31.20
CA HIS A 560 -3.78 38.90 31.48
C HIS A 560 -4.21 38.74 32.95
N ILE A 561 -4.14 37.52 33.49
CA ILE A 561 -4.43 37.24 34.90
C ILE A 561 -3.46 38.01 35.79
N GLN A 562 -2.16 37.94 35.52
CA GLN A 562 -1.14 38.65 36.30
C GLN A 562 -1.37 40.16 36.30
N ARG A 563 -1.63 40.77 35.12
CA ARG A 563 -1.88 42.21 35.01
C ARG A 563 -3.11 42.65 35.78
N LYS A 564 -4.23 41.91 35.69
CA LYS A 564 -5.47 42.27 36.40
C LYS A 564 -5.32 42.14 37.93
N LEU A 565 -4.55 41.16 38.40
CA LEU A 565 -4.18 41.01 39.81
C LEU A 565 -3.18 42.07 40.29
N MET A 566 -2.27 42.53 39.42
CA MET A 566 -1.34 43.62 39.75
C MET A 566 -2.03 44.99 39.76
N ASN A 567 -2.98 45.23 38.85
CA ASN A 567 -3.73 46.49 38.79
C ASN A 567 -4.65 46.69 40.01
N THR A 568 -4.99 45.62 40.73
CA THR A 568 -5.73 45.70 42.01
C THR A 568 -4.84 46.17 43.17
N VAL A 569 -3.52 46.24 42.98
CA VAL A 569 -2.52 46.72 43.95
C VAL A 569 -1.98 48.07 43.48
N ASN A 570 -2.36 49.17 44.14
CA ASN A 570 -1.92 50.50 43.76
C ASN A 570 -0.50 50.79 44.27
N ILE A 571 0.52 50.67 43.40
CA ILE A 571 1.94 50.89 43.73
C ILE A 571 2.38 52.35 43.46
N SER A 572 1.46 53.22 43.01
CA SER A 572 1.82 54.58 42.56
C SER A 572 1.94 55.63 43.69
N ASP A 573 1.62 55.27 44.93
CA ASP A 573 1.83 56.12 46.10
C ASP A 573 3.26 55.97 46.67
N SER A 574 4.15 56.89 46.27
CA SER A 574 5.56 56.90 46.69
C SER A 574 5.76 57.10 48.18
N ASP A 575 4.86 57.81 48.87
CA ASP A 575 4.96 58.07 50.30
C ASP A 575 4.59 56.81 51.11
N MET A 576 3.60 56.06 50.63
CA MET A 576 3.17 54.80 51.24
C MET A 576 4.21 53.67 51.04
N MET A 577 4.81 53.56 49.85
CA MET A 577 5.88 52.59 49.58
C MET A 577 7.13 52.84 50.42
N SER A 578 7.50 54.12 50.62
CA SER A 578 8.61 54.50 51.50
C SER A 578 8.34 54.11 52.96
N LYS A 579 7.10 54.24 53.43
CA LYS A 579 6.66 53.81 54.77
C LYS A 579 6.78 52.30 54.97
N ILE A 580 6.29 51.49 54.01
CA ILE A 580 6.34 50.02 54.06
C ILE A 580 7.79 49.51 54.08
N VAL A 581 8.66 50.11 53.25
CA VAL A 581 10.09 49.76 53.21
C VAL A 581 10.82 50.17 54.50
N THR A 582 10.43 51.28 55.14
CA THR A 582 11.03 51.74 56.40
C THR A 582 10.61 50.87 57.59
N GLU A 583 9.36 50.39 57.61
CA GLU A 583 8.84 49.49 58.65
C GLU A 583 9.39 48.05 58.54
N MET A 584 9.89 47.64 57.38
CA MET A 584 10.41 46.28 57.12
C MET A 584 11.94 46.17 57.16
N ARG A 585 12.64 47.13 57.79
CA ARG A 585 14.12 47.18 57.85
C ARG A 585 14.82 45.87 58.27
N ASP A 586 14.14 45.00 59.04
CA ASP A 586 14.70 43.74 59.56
C ASP A 586 13.98 42.46 59.06
N SER A 587 13.15 42.54 58.01
CA SER A 587 12.39 41.38 57.49
C SER A 587 12.26 41.39 55.97
N ASP A 588 12.28 40.20 55.34
CA ASP A 588 12.16 40.07 53.88
C ASP A 588 10.85 40.68 53.35
N LEU A 589 10.99 41.53 52.32
CA LEU A 589 9.87 42.19 51.65
C LEU A 589 9.12 41.17 50.79
N THR A 590 7.98 40.65 51.28
CA THR A 590 7.13 39.73 50.51
C THR A 590 5.89 40.44 49.95
N MET A 591 5.41 40.01 48.79
CA MET A 591 4.17 40.52 48.19
C MET A 591 2.96 40.41 49.13
N SER A 592 2.91 39.37 49.97
CA SER A 592 1.86 39.22 50.99
C SER A 592 1.91 40.30 52.07
N GLY A 593 3.11 40.72 52.48
CA GLY A 593 3.31 41.80 53.46
C GLY A 593 2.94 43.17 52.91
N ILE A 594 3.22 43.42 51.63
CA ILE A 594 2.88 44.67 50.93
C ILE A 594 1.37 44.76 50.68
N ALA A 595 0.75 43.68 50.18
CA ALA A 595 -0.69 43.64 49.89
C ALA A 595 -1.57 43.78 51.14
N SER A 596 -1.14 43.27 52.30
CA SER A 596 -1.88 43.40 53.57
C SER A 596 -2.00 44.84 54.10
N ARG A 597 -1.21 45.78 53.54
CA ARG A 597 -1.11 47.17 53.99
C ARG A 597 -1.63 48.18 52.96
N LEU A 598 -2.01 47.75 51.75
CA LEU A 598 -2.59 48.59 50.69
C LEU A 598 -4.12 48.49 50.68
N GLU A 599 -4.82 49.62 50.44
CA GLU A 599 -6.24 49.59 50.08
C GLU A 599 -6.36 49.08 48.63
N SER A 600 -6.75 47.80 48.48
CA SER A 600 -6.97 47.16 47.18
C SER A 600 -8.47 47.08 46.86
N GLU A 601 -8.86 47.27 45.60
CA GLU A 601 -10.20 46.88 45.15
C GLU A 601 -10.41 45.36 45.35
N PRO A 602 -11.63 44.91 45.69
CA PRO A 602 -11.90 43.49 45.88
C PRO A 602 -11.69 42.73 44.58
N ILE A 603 -10.85 41.68 44.62
CA ILE A 603 -10.66 40.77 43.50
C ILE A 603 -11.96 40.01 43.25
N ASP A 604 -12.45 40.04 42.01
CA ASP A 604 -13.56 39.20 41.56
C ASP A 604 -13.17 37.71 41.61
N GLN A 605 -13.63 37.04 42.66
CA GLN A 605 -13.33 35.63 42.94
C GLN A 605 -13.97 34.69 41.91
N GLU A 606 -15.13 35.06 41.36
CA GLU A 606 -15.82 34.25 40.37
C GLU A 606 -15.08 34.30 39.05
N TRP A 607 -14.72 35.51 38.60
CA TRP A 607 -13.86 35.71 37.44
C TRP A 607 -12.51 34.96 37.58
N LEU A 608 -11.81 35.13 38.71
CA LEU A 608 -10.50 34.49 38.91
C LEU A 608 -10.61 32.96 38.85
N ARG A 609 -11.66 32.39 39.44
CA ARG A 609 -11.93 30.95 39.37
C ARG A 609 -12.17 30.50 37.93
N GLU A 610 -13.00 31.20 37.18
CA GLU A 610 -13.35 30.86 35.80
C GLU A 610 -12.14 30.96 34.86
N VAL A 611 -11.39 32.06 34.91
CA VAL A 611 -10.22 32.27 34.04
C VAL A 611 -9.09 31.28 34.38
N THR A 612 -8.91 30.92 35.64
CA THR A 612 -7.92 29.91 36.06
C THR A 612 -8.32 28.51 35.58
N GLN A 613 -9.61 28.17 35.65
CA GLN A 613 -10.12 26.92 35.07
C GLN A 613 -9.96 26.89 33.54
N LEU A 614 -10.17 28.03 32.88
CA LEU A 614 -9.97 28.18 31.45
C LEU A 614 -8.51 27.96 31.04
N LEU A 615 -7.58 28.57 31.78
CA LEU A 615 -6.14 28.36 31.61
C LEU A 615 -5.75 26.89 31.80
N ALA A 616 -6.26 26.23 32.84
CA ALA A 616 -6.01 24.81 33.09
C ALA A 616 -6.53 23.93 31.93
N LYS A 617 -7.70 24.26 31.38
CA LYS A 617 -8.25 23.57 30.20
C LYS A 617 -7.40 23.78 28.95
N LEU A 618 -6.89 24.99 28.70
CA LEU A 618 -5.98 25.27 27.58
C LEU A 618 -4.67 24.50 27.71
N LYS A 619 -4.05 24.50 28.89
CA LYS A 619 -2.82 23.71 29.15
C LYS A 619 -3.06 22.21 28.92
N LYS A 620 -4.19 21.68 29.39
CA LYS A 620 -4.60 20.30 29.13
C LYS A 620 -4.85 20.04 27.64
N LEU A 621 -5.44 20.99 26.93
CA LEU A 621 -5.67 20.88 25.48
C LEU A 621 -4.35 20.83 24.72
N ARG A 622 -3.40 21.73 25.03
CA ARG A 622 -2.04 21.70 24.46
C ARG A 622 -1.36 20.35 24.72
N TRP A 623 -1.39 19.88 25.97
CA TRP A 623 -0.84 18.58 26.34
C TRP A 623 -1.42 17.42 25.53
N LYS A 624 -2.72 17.44 25.20
CA LYS A 624 -3.33 16.41 24.34
C LYS A 624 -2.76 16.39 22.93
N TYR A 625 -2.32 17.53 22.40
CA TYR A 625 -1.73 17.62 21.06
C TYR A 625 -0.22 17.32 21.05
N THR A 626 0.50 17.56 22.15
CA THR A 626 1.96 17.35 22.24
C THR A 626 2.32 15.96 22.76
N ASP A 627 1.84 15.61 23.95
CA ASP A 627 2.28 14.41 24.67
C ASP A 627 1.16 13.37 24.67
N GLY A 628 -0.03 13.76 25.12
CA GLY A 628 -1.18 12.88 25.28
C GLY A 628 -0.88 11.64 26.13
N THR A 629 -1.79 10.68 26.14
CA THR A 629 -1.67 9.45 26.94
C THR A 629 -0.59 8.49 26.40
N THR A 630 -0.26 8.59 25.11
CA THR A 630 0.69 7.71 24.42
C THR A 630 2.10 8.29 24.30
N GLY A 631 2.32 9.54 24.72
CA GLY A 631 3.58 10.26 24.52
C GLY A 631 3.80 10.76 23.07
N LYS A 632 2.80 10.63 22.19
CA LYS A 632 2.84 11.07 20.78
C LYS A 632 1.79 12.13 20.43
N GLY A 633 1.14 12.69 21.44
CA GLY A 633 0.08 13.68 21.25
C GLY A 633 -1.20 13.07 20.65
N ARG A 634 -1.91 13.90 19.90
CA ARG A 634 -3.19 13.52 19.31
C ARG A 634 -2.97 12.82 17.98
N THR A 635 -3.67 11.71 17.76
CA THR A 635 -3.65 11.00 16.47
C THR A 635 -4.25 11.83 15.33
N SER A 636 -3.77 11.59 14.11
CA SER A 636 -4.20 12.25 12.88
C SER A 636 -5.52 11.73 12.31
N MET A 637 -5.98 10.52 12.68
CA MET A 637 -7.26 9.96 12.21
C MET A 637 -7.81 8.85 13.12
N GLY A 638 -8.99 8.33 12.79
CA GLY A 638 -9.53 7.08 13.35
C GLY A 638 -10.24 6.24 12.29
N MET A 639 -10.20 4.91 12.42
CA MET A 639 -10.70 3.99 11.39
C MET A 639 -11.64 2.91 11.94
N LEU A 640 -12.76 2.70 11.25
CA LEU A 640 -13.72 1.64 11.50
C LEU A 640 -13.67 0.69 10.30
N ASN A 641 -13.20 -0.53 10.50
CA ASN A 641 -12.96 -1.46 9.42
C ASN A 641 -14.01 -2.57 9.41
N SER A 642 -14.58 -2.85 8.24
CA SER A 642 -15.45 -4.00 8.01
C SER A 642 -14.64 -5.29 8.06
N THR A 643 -15.29 -6.39 8.45
CA THR A 643 -14.66 -7.71 8.40
C THR A 643 -14.28 -8.08 6.96
N GLY A 644 -13.05 -8.52 6.72
CA GLY A 644 -12.52 -8.80 5.38
C GLY A 644 -11.00 -8.98 5.42
N CYS A 645 -10.33 -8.96 4.25
CA CYS A 645 -8.86 -9.05 4.22
C CYS A 645 -8.24 -7.96 5.08
N THR A 646 -8.70 -6.71 4.92
CA THR A 646 -8.25 -5.54 5.67
C THR A 646 -8.35 -5.71 7.18
N SER A 647 -9.37 -6.41 7.70
CA SER A 647 -9.46 -6.70 9.13
C SER A 647 -8.61 -7.90 9.52
N VAL A 648 -8.47 -8.90 8.66
CA VAL A 648 -7.67 -10.10 8.96
C VAL A 648 -6.19 -9.76 9.07
N TRP A 649 -5.61 -9.10 8.07
CA TRP A 649 -4.22 -8.64 8.20
C TRP A 649 -4.12 -7.50 9.21
N GLY A 650 -5.14 -6.65 9.35
CA GLY A 650 -5.16 -5.54 10.31
C GLY A 650 -5.31 -5.92 11.79
N SER A 651 -5.80 -7.11 12.12
CA SER A 651 -6.16 -7.47 13.50
C SER A 651 -6.06 -8.95 13.84
N THR A 652 -5.25 -9.72 13.11
CA THR A 652 -4.88 -11.07 13.56
C THR A 652 -4.08 -10.93 14.86
N TYR A 653 -4.73 -11.22 15.98
CA TYR A 653 -4.15 -11.04 17.30
C TYR A 653 -2.82 -11.81 17.42
N PRO A 654 -1.75 -11.17 17.94
CA PRO A 654 -1.68 -9.86 18.59
C PRO A 654 -1.23 -8.71 17.66
N PHE A 655 -1.27 -8.88 16.34
CA PHE A 655 -0.66 -7.97 15.37
C PHE A 655 -1.65 -6.93 14.84
N ASN A 656 -1.27 -5.65 14.97
CA ASN A 656 -2.02 -4.51 14.48
C ASN A 656 -1.06 -3.52 13.78
N PRO A 657 -1.23 -3.22 12.47
CA PRO A 657 -0.38 -2.30 11.73
C PRO A 657 -0.72 -0.81 11.94
N TYR A 658 -1.91 -0.52 12.48
CA TYR A 658 -2.41 0.85 12.51
C TYR A 658 -1.83 1.65 13.70
N PRO A 659 -1.33 2.88 13.46
CA PRO A 659 -0.79 3.76 14.51
C PRO A 659 -1.84 4.64 15.20
N PHE A 660 -3.10 4.47 14.82
CA PHE A 660 -4.23 5.26 15.28
C PHE A 660 -5.35 4.35 15.80
N PRO A 661 -6.35 4.89 16.52
CA PRO A 661 -7.52 4.12 16.94
C PRO A 661 -8.20 3.45 15.76
N TRP A 662 -8.21 2.12 15.80
CA TRP A 662 -8.79 1.25 14.79
C TRP A 662 -9.74 0.27 15.49
N ALA A 663 -10.89 0.00 14.87
CA ALA A 663 -11.81 -1.00 15.39
C ALA A 663 -12.48 -1.79 14.25
N ASN A 664 -12.72 -3.07 14.48
CA ASN A 664 -13.59 -3.91 13.68
C ASN A 664 -14.75 -4.39 14.56
N HIS A 665 -15.98 -4.23 14.07
CA HIS A 665 -17.18 -4.71 14.75
C HIS A 665 -17.78 -5.90 13.99
N LEU A 666 -18.48 -5.65 12.88
CA LEU A 666 -19.01 -6.71 12.01
C LEU A 666 -18.68 -6.44 10.53
N PHE A 667 -19.06 -7.38 9.68
CA PHE A 667 -18.82 -7.30 8.24
C PHE A 667 -19.53 -6.10 7.60
N GLN A 668 -20.78 -5.86 7.98
CA GLN A 668 -21.70 -4.97 7.27
C GLN A 668 -21.78 -3.52 7.78
N ASP A 669 -21.23 -3.20 8.96
CA ASP A 669 -21.67 -2.00 9.72
C ASP A 669 -20.58 -0.97 10.04
N SER A 670 -19.39 -1.09 9.47
CA SER A 670 -18.30 -0.11 9.65
C SER A 670 -18.74 1.33 9.38
N THR A 671 -19.52 1.57 8.33
CA THR A 671 -20.08 2.87 7.97
C THR A 671 -21.09 3.41 8.99
N SER A 672 -21.88 2.53 9.61
CA SER A 672 -22.83 2.91 10.67
C SER A 672 -22.11 3.21 11.97
N MET A 673 -21.11 2.41 12.33
CA MET A 673 -20.23 2.67 13.48
C MET A 673 -19.50 4.00 13.33
N ALA A 674 -18.99 4.30 12.13
CA ALA A 674 -18.32 5.56 11.82
C ALA A 674 -19.25 6.77 12.05
N MET A 675 -20.55 6.66 11.77
CA MET A 675 -21.51 7.74 12.05
C MET A 675 -21.66 8.06 13.54
N GLY A 676 -21.59 7.05 14.41
CA GLY A 676 -21.64 7.24 15.86
C GLY A 676 -20.32 7.80 16.41
N VAL A 677 -19.19 7.22 15.97
CA VAL A 677 -17.84 7.66 16.35
C VAL A 677 -17.59 9.11 15.91
N PHE A 678 -18.04 9.49 14.71
CA PHE A 678 -17.94 10.85 14.21
C PHE A 678 -18.62 11.86 15.14
N GLU A 679 -19.87 11.61 15.54
CA GLU A 679 -20.60 12.53 16.45
C GLU A 679 -19.90 12.65 17.80
N GLY A 680 -19.48 11.53 18.38
CA GLY A 680 -18.75 11.53 19.64
C GLY A 680 -17.41 12.27 19.54
N HIS A 681 -16.67 12.05 18.45
CA HIS A 681 -15.40 12.71 18.19
C HIS A 681 -15.56 14.23 18.01
N MET A 682 -16.53 14.64 17.20
CA MET A 682 -16.86 16.05 16.95
C MET A 682 -17.32 16.77 18.21
N ALA A 683 -18.12 16.12 19.06
CA ALA A 683 -18.49 16.68 20.37
C ALA A 683 -17.27 16.92 21.26
N LYS A 684 -16.26 16.04 21.23
CA LYS A 684 -14.99 16.24 21.96
C LYS A 684 -14.13 17.35 21.35
N MET A 685 -14.15 17.53 20.03
CA MET A 685 -13.49 18.67 19.36
C MET A 685 -14.13 19.99 19.76
N ALA A 686 -15.47 20.06 19.78
CA ALA A 686 -16.22 21.24 20.15
C ALA A 686 -15.81 21.75 21.54
N GLU A 687 -15.59 20.87 22.53
CA GLU A 687 -15.13 21.28 23.86
C GLU A 687 -13.76 21.99 23.86
N GLY A 688 -12.85 21.57 22.98
CA GLY A 688 -11.56 22.24 22.78
C GLY A 688 -11.75 23.63 22.20
N PHE A 689 -12.52 23.75 21.11
CA PHE A 689 -12.78 25.02 20.44
C PHE A 689 -13.58 26.01 21.29
N LYS A 690 -14.56 25.53 22.07
CA LYS A 690 -15.24 26.35 23.10
C LYS A 690 -14.23 26.96 24.07
N THR A 691 -13.25 26.17 24.51
CA THR A 691 -12.21 26.64 25.45
C THR A 691 -11.36 27.75 24.81
N ILE A 692 -10.96 27.57 23.55
CA ILE A 692 -10.16 28.56 22.81
C ILE A 692 -10.95 29.86 22.61
N ARG A 693 -12.17 29.77 22.05
CA ARG A 693 -13.01 30.94 21.78
C ARG A 693 -13.37 31.70 23.06
N LYS A 694 -13.63 30.99 24.17
CA LYS A 694 -13.84 31.64 25.48
C LYS A 694 -12.61 32.41 25.94
N ALA A 695 -11.41 31.85 25.75
CA ALA A 695 -10.17 32.53 26.14
C ALA A 695 -9.88 33.74 25.26
N GLU A 696 -10.16 33.66 23.96
CA GLU A 696 -10.05 34.80 23.04
C GLU A 696 -11.06 35.91 23.39
N LEU A 697 -12.32 35.54 23.70
CA LEU A 697 -13.34 36.50 24.16
C LEU A 697 -12.94 37.17 25.49
N GLU A 698 -12.41 36.39 26.44
CA GLU A 698 -11.93 36.91 27.73
C GLU A 698 -10.77 37.89 27.53
N LEU A 699 -9.78 37.54 26.71
CA LEU A 699 -8.64 38.41 26.41
C LEU A 699 -9.04 39.70 25.70
N ASN A 700 -10.10 39.66 24.90
CA ASN A 700 -10.66 40.82 24.22
C ASN A 700 -11.63 41.63 25.11
N GLY A 701 -11.86 41.23 26.36
CA GLY A 701 -12.75 41.91 27.31
C GLY A 701 -14.25 41.75 26.99
N GLY A 702 -14.61 40.78 26.15
CA GLY A 702 -15.96 40.60 25.62
C GLY A 702 -16.71 39.37 26.12
N TYR A 703 -16.13 38.54 27.01
CA TYR A 703 -16.84 37.37 27.50
C TYR A 703 -17.92 37.75 28.52
N ASN A 704 -19.18 37.68 28.09
CA ASN A 704 -20.35 37.79 28.95
C ASN A 704 -21.07 36.43 29.08
N PRO A 705 -21.11 35.80 30.28
CA PRO A 705 -21.83 34.54 30.50
C PRO A 705 -23.31 34.58 30.09
N SER A 706 -24.01 35.71 30.29
CA SER A 706 -25.45 35.79 29.97
C SER A 706 -25.73 35.78 28.46
N GLU A 707 -24.77 36.20 27.65
CA GLU A 707 -24.89 36.25 26.19
C GLU A 707 -24.32 35.00 25.52
N HIS A 708 -23.20 34.48 26.03
CA HIS A 708 -22.43 33.45 25.34
C HIS A 708 -22.73 32.03 25.80
N ASN A 709 -23.25 31.82 27.02
CA ASN A 709 -23.42 30.46 27.54
C ASN A 709 -24.44 29.63 26.74
N GLU A 710 -25.50 30.25 26.23
CA GLU A 710 -26.48 29.56 25.38
C GLU A 710 -25.82 29.04 24.09
N PHE A 711 -25.07 29.90 23.40
CA PHE A 711 -24.30 29.52 22.20
C PHE A 711 -23.36 28.35 22.50
N PHE A 712 -22.54 28.45 23.55
CA PHE A 712 -21.57 27.40 23.89
C PHE A 712 -22.22 26.11 24.43
N THR A 713 -23.46 26.15 24.89
CA THR A 713 -24.20 24.95 25.31
C THR A 713 -24.53 24.07 24.11
N TYR A 714 -24.95 24.68 23.00
CA TYR A 714 -25.36 23.96 21.77
C TYR A 714 -24.31 23.99 20.66
N PHE A 715 -23.12 24.50 20.93
CA PHE A 715 -22.06 24.61 19.92
C PHE A 715 -21.59 23.22 19.43
N LYS A 716 -21.71 23.03 18.12
CA LYS A 716 -21.52 21.76 17.40
C LYS A 716 -20.73 21.95 16.10
N TRP A 717 -20.36 20.85 15.45
CA TRP A 717 -19.38 20.86 14.35
C TRP A 717 -19.82 21.65 13.12
N GLU A 718 -21.12 21.80 12.88
CA GLU A 718 -21.66 22.62 11.78
C GLU A 718 -21.34 24.12 11.96
N GLN A 719 -20.88 24.53 13.15
CA GLN A 719 -20.52 25.92 13.48
C GLN A 719 -19.00 26.12 13.61
N PHE A 720 -18.20 25.09 13.29
CA PHE A 720 -16.75 25.20 13.27
C PHE A 720 -16.32 26.15 12.14
N THR A 721 -15.26 26.93 12.39
CA THR A 721 -14.59 27.65 11.31
C THR A 721 -13.92 26.64 10.36
N GLU A 722 -13.48 27.12 9.20
CA GLU A 722 -12.73 26.27 8.28
C GLU A 722 -11.43 25.74 8.91
N GLU A 723 -10.67 26.58 9.60
CA GLU A 723 -9.45 26.15 10.30
C GLU A 723 -9.75 25.11 11.40
N GLU A 724 -10.81 25.31 12.19
CA GLU A 724 -11.25 24.35 13.22
C GLU A 724 -11.68 23.02 12.60
N TRP A 725 -12.39 23.06 11.46
CA TRP A 725 -12.78 21.87 10.72
C TRP A 725 -11.57 21.08 10.24
N LEU A 726 -10.60 21.76 9.61
CA LEU A 726 -9.39 21.15 9.07
C LEU A 726 -8.46 20.58 10.15
N LEU A 727 -8.61 21.03 11.41
CA LEU A 727 -7.92 20.47 12.58
C LEU A 727 -8.58 19.21 13.14
N CYS A 728 -9.77 18.85 12.69
CA CYS A 728 -10.46 17.64 13.14
C CYS A 728 -9.93 16.40 12.41
N PRO A 729 -9.35 15.41 13.13
CA PRO A 729 -9.00 14.12 12.54
C PRO A 729 -10.18 13.48 11.78
N PRO A 730 -10.01 13.03 10.53
CA PRO A 730 -11.09 12.37 9.80
C PRO A 730 -11.46 11.04 10.46
N VAL A 731 -12.76 10.74 10.45
CA VAL A 731 -13.29 9.41 10.78
C VAL A 731 -13.48 8.64 9.48
N VAL A 732 -12.79 7.52 9.38
CA VAL A 732 -12.70 6.70 8.18
C VAL A 732 -13.43 5.38 8.39
N ALA A 733 -14.22 4.96 7.41
CA ALA A 733 -14.70 3.58 7.30
C ALA A 733 -13.93 2.86 6.19
N LEU A 734 -13.41 1.67 6.46
CA LEU A 734 -12.68 0.84 5.50
C LEU A 734 -13.44 -0.48 5.28
N GLY A 735 -13.41 -1.01 4.07
CA GLY A 735 -13.89 -2.37 3.80
C GLY A 735 -13.54 -2.84 2.39
N GLY A 736 -13.55 -4.16 2.21
CA GLY A 736 -13.47 -4.75 0.87
C GLY A 736 -14.76 -4.61 0.09
N ASP A 737 -14.73 -4.98 -1.19
CA ASP A 737 -15.90 -4.94 -2.07
C ASP A 737 -17.09 -5.74 -1.52
N GLY A 738 -16.89 -6.93 -0.94
CA GLY A 738 -17.99 -7.69 -0.34
C GLY A 738 -18.72 -6.98 0.81
N ALA A 739 -17.99 -6.20 1.61
CA ALA A 739 -18.61 -5.41 2.67
C ALA A 739 -19.43 -4.25 2.09
N MET A 740 -18.93 -3.60 1.05
CA MET A 740 -19.42 -2.29 0.60
C MET A 740 -20.39 -2.37 -0.58
N TYR A 741 -20.24 -3.38 -1.45
CA TYR A 741 -21.09 -3.61 -2.61
C TYR A 741 -22.29 -4.49 -2.29
N ASP A 742 -22.16 -5.41 -1.32
CA ASP A 742 -23.17 -6.42 -1.01
C ASP A 742 -23.78 -6.21 0.39
N ILE A 743 -23.26 -6.89 1.42
CA ILE A 743 -23.94 -7.01 2.72
C ILE A 743 -24.10 -5.68 3.47
N GLY A 744 -23.11 -4.80 3.39
CA GLY A 744 -23.09 -3.49 4.04
C GLY A 744 -23.53 -2.35 3.11
N PHE A 745 -23.94 -2.64 1.88
CA PHE A 745 -24.34 -1.61 0.92
C PHE A 745 -25.48 -0.72 1.43
N GLN A 746 -26.46 -1.29 2.14
CA GLN A 746 -27.55 -0.51 2.74
C GLN A 746 -27.01 0.51 3.77
N ASN A 747 -26.05 0.11 4.60
CA ASN A 747 -25.44 0.97 5.59
C ASN A 747 -24.58 2.06 4.94
N LEU A 748 -23.82 1.69 3.90
CA LEU A 748 -23.05 2.63 3.08
C LEU A 748 -23.97 3.68 2.43
N SER A 749 -25.06 3.24 1.78
CA SER A 749 -26.05 4.12 1.16
C SER A 749 -26.71 5.05 2.20
N ARG A 750 -27.06 4.53 3.38
CA ARG A 750 -27.62 5.34 4.48
C ARG A 750 -26.64 6.39 4.99
N MET A 751 -25.35 6.04 5.08
CA MET A 751 -24.28 6.95 5.48
C MET A 751 -24.09 8.06 4.45
N MET A 752 -24.01 7.73 3.15
CA MET A 752 -23.93 8.74 2.08
C MET A 752 -25.15 9.68 2.10
N ALA A 753 -26.35 9.14 2.31
CA ALA A 753 -27.57 9.94 2.45
C ALA A 753 -27.62 10.80 3.72
N SER A 754 -26.78 10.53 4.72
CA SER A 754 -26.78 11.29 5.99
C SER A 754 -26.16 12.68 5.87
N GLY A 755 -25.35 12.92 4.84
CA GLY A 755 -24.57 14.16 4.69
C GLY A 755 -23.42 14.30 5.69
N LYS A 756 -23.22 13.34 6.60
CA LYS A 756 -22.09 13.37 7.55
C LYS A 756 -20.77 13.22 6.80
N PRO A 757 -19.75 14.04 7.10
CA PRO A 757 -18.48 14.05 6.38
C PRO A 757 -17.53 12.90 6.76
N ILE A 758 -18.04 11.68 6.63
CA ILE A 758 -17.30 10.44 6.85
C ILE A 758 -16.61 10.06 5.55
N LYS A 759 -15.39 9.53 5.70
CA LYS A 759 -14.52 9.13 4.59
C LYS A 759 -14.59 7.61 4.45
N VAL A 760 -15.01 7.10 3.32
CA VAL A 760 -15.14 5.65 3.09
C VAL A 760 -14.11 5.20 2.08
N ILE A 761 -13.28 4.22 2.46
CA ILE A 761 -12.35 3.54 1.58
C ILE A 761 -12.93 2.16 1.25
N VAL A 762 -13.07 1.89 -0.03
CA VAL A 762 -13.41 0.57 -0.56
C VAL A 762 -12.20 0.03 -1.31
N VAL A 763 -11.62 -1.05 -0.81
CA VAL A 763 -10.58 -1.80 -1.54
C VAL A 763 -11.26 -2.87 -2.38
N ASP A 764 -11.39 -2.59 -3.67
CA ASP A 764 -12.16 -3.42 -4.59
C ASP A 764 -11.28 -4.50 -5.21
N THR A 765 -11.41 -5.70 -4.67
CA THR A 765 -10.75 -6.91 -5.16
C THR A 765 -11.64 -7.72 -6.09
N GLN A 766 -12.87 -7.30 -6.34
CA GLN A 766 -13.81 -7.95 -7.27
C GLN A 766 -14.25 -9.37 -6.89
N VAL A 767 -13.91 -9.81 -5.68
CA VAL A 767 -14.24 -11.10 -5.06
C VAL A 767 -14.18 -10.96 -3.55
N TYR A 768 -14.81 -11.87 -2.82
CA TYR A 768 -14.59 -11.92 -1.36
C TYR A 768 -13.25 -12.58 -1.10
N SER A 769 -12.20 -11.77 -1.15
CA SER A 769 -10.84 -12.24 -1.01
C SER A 769 -10.70 -13.11 0.25
N ASN A 770 -10.94 -12.58 1.44
CA ASN A 770 -10.69 -13.31 2.70
C ASN A 770 -11.28 -14.73 2.76
N THR A 771 -12.52 -14.89 2.32
CA THR A 771 -13.28 -16.14 2.46
C THR A 771 -13.00 -17.18 1.36
N GLY A 772 -11.99 -16.93 0.50
CA GLY A 772 -11.54 -17.87 -0.52
C GLY A 772 -12.04 -17.56 -1.94
N GLY A 773 -12.32 -16.28 -2.23
CA GLY A 773 -12.64 -15.82 -3.58
C GLY A 773 -14.07 -16.11 -4.00
N GLN A 774 -15.07 -15.92 -3.11
CA GLN A 774 -16.48 -15.98 -3.50
C GLN A 774 -16.84 -14.85 -4.46
N ALA A 775 -17.84 -15.13 -5.30
CA ALA A 775 -18.44 -14.14 -6.19
C ALA A 775 -18.93 -12.90 -5.42
N CYS A 776 -18.61 -11.72 -5.93
CA CYS A 776 -19.12 -10.43 -5.48
C CYS A 776 -19.84 -9.73 -6.63
N THR A 777 -20.78 -8.83 -6.34
CA THR A 777 -21.43 -8.01 -7.37
C THR A 777 -20.47 -7.02 -8.04
N SER A 778 -19.31 -6.75 -7.45
CA SER A 778 -18.17 -6.03 -8.06
C SER A 778 -17.46 -6.84 -9.17
N GLY A 779 -17.68 -8.15 -9.28
CA GLY A 779 -17.05 -8.99 -10.31
C GLY A 779 -17.64 -8.79 -11.71
N PHE A 780 -16.92 -9.23 -12.74
CA PHE A 780 -17.34 -9.09 -14.15
C PHE A 780 -18.13 -10.28 -14.69
N ILE A 781 -18.79 -10.10 -15.84
CA ILE A 781 -19.40 -11.19 -16.59
C ILE A 781 -18.31 -12.21 -16.97
N GLY A 782 -18.63 -13.50 -16.87
CA GLY A 782 -17.68 -14.57 -17.17
C GLY A 782 -16.60 -14.78 -16.12
N GLN A 783 -16.53 -13.96 -15.06
CA GLN A 783 -15.55 -14.15 -13.99
C GLN A 783 -15.81 -15.48 -13.26
N VAL A 784 -14.77 -16.32 -13.15
CA VAL A 784 -14.84 -17.59 -12.42
C VAL A 784 -14.41 -17.34 -10.98
N SER A 785 -15.31 -17.62 -10.05
CA SER A 785 -15.09 -17.49 -8.60
C SER A 785 -15.87 -18.58 -7.86
N ASP A 786 -15.65 -18.73 -6.56
CA ASP A 786 -16.51 -19.61 -5.78
C ASP A 786 -17.96 -19.10 -5.82
N MET A 787 -18.93 -20.00 -5.89
CA MET A 787 -20.34 -19.74 -6.24
C MET A 787 -20.63 -19.27 -7.69
N ALA A 788 -19.61 -18.99 -8.51
CA ALA A 788 -19.75 -18.67 -9.94
C ALA A 788 -18.77 -19.50 -10.79
N GLN A 789 -18.96 -20.81 -10.79
CA GLN A 789 -18.04 -21.77 -11.43
C GLN A 789 -18.17 -21.81 -12.96
N TYR A 790 -17.10 -22.23 -13.63
CA TYR A 790 -17.13 -22.56 -15.06
C TYR A 790 -17.61 -24.01 -15.25
N GLY A 791 -18.87 -24.17 -15.64
CA GLY A 791 -19.53 -25.45 -15.91
C GLY A 791 -19.85 -25.67 -17.38
N LYS A 792 -20.73 -26.65 -17.66
CA LYS A 792 -21.23 -26.92 -19.02
C LYS A 792 -22.21 -25.84 -19.49
N VAL A 793 -23.14 -25.45 -18.60
CA VAL A 793 -24.18 -24.45 -18.86
C VAL A 793 -23.73 -23.06 -18.39
N TRP A 794 -23.43 -22.93 -17.10
CA TRP A 794 -22.92 -21.68 -16.52
C TRP A 794 -21.44 -21.51 -16.85
N LYS A 795 -21.03 -20.29 -17.19
CA LYS A 795 -19.68 -19.96 -17.65
C LYS A 795 -19.14 -18.78 -16.84
N GLY A 796 -19.09 -18.94 -15.51
CA GLY A 796 -18.78 -17.83 -14.61
C GLY A 796 -20.00 -16.96 -14.28
N LYS A 797 -19.75 -15.81 -13.64
CA LYS A 797 -20.78 -14.86 -13.21
C LYS A 797 -21.61 -14.33 -14.41
N PRO A 798 -22.95 -14.37 -14.35
CA PRO A 798 -23.80 -13.90 -15.44
C PRO A 798 -24.14 -12.41 -15.36
N GLU A 799 -24.15 -11.79 -14.18
CA GLU A 799 -24.56 -10.39 -14.02
C GLU A 799 -23.43 -9.42 -14.39
N PRO A 800 -23.75 -8.22 -14.90
CA PRO A 800 -22.78 -7.14 -15.02
C PRO A 800 -22.25 -6.72 -13.64
N ARG A 801 -21.12 -6.01 -13.65
CA ARG A 801 -20.55 -5.44 -12.43
C ARG A 801 -21.45 -4.32 -11.91
N LYS A 802 -21.66 -4.27 -10.60
CA LYS A 802 -22.35 -3.18 -9.92
C LYS A 802 -21.39 -1.99 -9.80
N GLU A 803 -21.74 -0.83 -10.36
CA GLU A 803 -20.84 0.33 -10.37
C GLU A 803 -21.09 1.27 -9.17
N ILE A 804 -20.43 0.99 -8.04
CA ILE A 804 -20.67 1.72 -6.78
C ILE A 804 -20.39 3.22 -6.89
N GLY A 805 -19.43 3.63 -7.72
CA GLY A 805 -19.09 5.04 -7.89
C GLY A 805 -20.24 5.85 -8.50
N LEU A 806 -20.99 5.28 -9.45
CA LEU A 806 -22.19 5.93 -9.99
C LEU A 806 -23.36 5.92 -9.01
N ILE A 807 -23.50 4.86 -8.22
CA ILE A 807 -24.50 4.81 -7.16
C ILE A 807 -24.22 5.87 -6.09
N ALA A 808 -22.95 6.08 -5.74
CA ALA A 808 -22.53 7.15 -4.82
C ALA A 808 -22.79 8.54 -5.41
N MET A 809 -22.49 8.74 -6.70
CA MET A 809 -22.86 9.97 -7.43
C MET A 809 -24.37 10.23 -7.38
N ALA A 810 -25.21 9.19 -7.45
CA ALA A 810 -26.67 9.33 -7.37
C ALA A 810 -27.17 9.89 -6.02
N HIS A 811 -26.35 9.84 -4.95
CA HIS A 811 -26.65 10.52 -3.69
C HIS A 811 -26.43 12.05 -3.74
N ARG A 812 -25.87 12.60 -4.83
CA ARG A 812 -25.67 14.03 -5.19
C ARG A 812 -24.79 14.86 -4.26
N ASN A 813 -24.70 14.52 -2.98
CA ASN A 813 -23.90 15.22 -1.99
C ASN A 813 -22.62 14.45 -1.61
N THR A 814 -22.32 13.35 -2.30
CA THR A 814 -21.15 12.52 -1.97
C THR A 814 -20.03 12.83 -2.94
N TYR A 815 -18.85 13.16 -2.42
CA TYR A 815 -17.62 13.16 -3.22
C TYR A 815 -17.26 11.73 -3.59
N VAL A 816 -16.90 11.47 -4.85
CA VAL A 816 -16.49 10.14 -5.30
C VAL A 816 -15.13 10.22 -5.98
N LEU A 817 -14.24 9.31 -5.59
CA LEU A 817 -13.02 9.02 -6.32
C LEU A 817 -13.03 7.54 -6.70
N GLN A 818 -12.85 7.24 -7.98
CA GLN A 818 -12.53 5.92 -8.47
C GLN A 818 -11.10 5.93 -9.02
N ALA A 819 -10.18 5.20 -8.38
CA ALA A 819 -8.74 5.28 -8.68
C ALA A 819 -8.03 3.91 -8.58
N THR A 820 -6.80 3.84 -9.08
CA THR A 820 -5.94 2.63 -9.06
C THR A 820 -4.47 3.02 -8.86
N LEU A 821 -3.62 2.07 -8.45
CA LEU A 821 -2.18 2.27 -8.31
C LEU A 821 -1.47 2.63 -9.63
N ALA A 822 -2.13 2.54 -10.78
CA ALA A 822 -1.55 2.98 -12.05
C ALA A 822 -1.30 4.50 -12.08
N ASN A 823 -2.15 5.27 -11.38
CA ASN A 823 -2.14 6.74 -11.39
C ASN A 823 -2.09 7.28 -9.95
N THR A 824 -0.97 7.03 -9.26
CA THR A 824 -0.80 7.36 -7.83
C THR A 824 -0.95 8.85 -7.53
N SER A 825 -0.40 9.75 -8.36
CA SER A 825 -0.55 11.19 -8.11
C SER A 825 -2.00 11.64 -8.19
N GLN A 826 -2.77 11.17 -9.18
CA GLN A 826 -4.21 11.45 -9.28
C GLN A 826 -5.00 10.87 -8.09
N MET A 827 -4.58 9.70 -7.58
CA MET A 827 -5.16 9.11 -6.39
C MET A 827 -4.92 9.98 -5.15
N ILE A 828 -3.69 10.46 -4.93
CA ILE A 828 -3.35 11.36 -3.82
C ILE A 828 -4.10 12.70 -3.96
N GLU A 829 -4.16 13.28 -5.16
CA GLU A 829 -4.97 14.48 -5.44
C GLU A 829 -6.44 14.27 -5.03
N GLY A 830 -7.02 13.13 -5.42
CA GLY A 830 -8.38 12.77 -5.06
C GLY A 830 -8.58 12.51 -3.57
N PHE A 831 -7.58 11.94 -2.88
CA PHE A 831 -7.61 11.81 -1.43
C PHE A 831 -7.65 13.17 -0.75
N ILE A 832 -6.81 14.12 -1.18
CA ILE A 832 -6.79 15.48 -0.65
C ILE A 832 -8.17 16.13 -0.85
N ASP A 833 -8.71 16.12 -2.07
CA ASP A 833 -10.04 16.68 -2.36
C ASP A 833 -11.13 16.06 -1.47
N GLY A 834 -11.17 14.73 -1.38
CA GLY A 834 -12.15 14.02 -0.58
C GLY A 834 -11.99 14.23 0.93
N LEU A 835 -10.76 14.41 1.43
CA LEU A 835 -10.47 14.73 2.84
C LEU A 835 -10.90 16.15 3.19
N MET A 836 -10.70 17.11 2.29
CA MET A 836 -11.10 18.51 2.45
C MET A 836 -12.61 18.71 2.36
N ALA A 837 -13.32 17.82 1.65
CA ALA A 837 -14.76 17.92 1.46
C ALA A 837 -15.54 17.86 2.80
N LYS A 838 -16.43 18.84 3.06
CA LYS A 838 -17.31 18.88 4.25
C LYS A 838 -18.57 18.01 4.10
N ARG A 839 -18.45 16.91 3.37
CA ARG A 839 -19.52 15.99 2.99
C ARG A 839 -19.01 14.54 2.95
N PRO A 840 -19.88 13.53 2.81
CA PRO A 840 -19.44 12.14 2.65
C PRO A 840 -18.49 12.02 1.47
N ALA A 841 -17.44 11.23 1.62
CA ALA A 841 -16.50 10.92 0.53
C ALA A 841 -16.37 9.40 0.38
N LEU A 842 -16.49 8.91 -0.85
CA LEU A 842 -16.28 7.50 -1.21
C LEU A 842 -15.05 7.38 -2.11
N PHE A 843 -14.04 6.65 -1.64
CA PHE A 843 -12.86 6.27 -2.39
C PHE A 843 -13.00 4.80 -2.80
N ASN A 844 -13.33 4.55 -4.07
CA ASN A 844 -13.47 3.20 -4.64
C ASN A 844 -12.20 2.82 -5.40
N LEU A 845 -11.38 1.95 -4.81
CA LEU A 845 -9.99 1.79 -5.22
C LEU A 845 -9.75 0.37 -5.73
N TYR A 846 -9.37 0.23 -7.00
CA TYR A 846 -9.05 -1.08 -7.57
C TYR A 846 -7.79 -1.63 -6.91
N THR A 847 -7.88 -2.86 -6.40
CA THR A 847 -6.77 -3.54 -5.75
C THR A 847 -6.66 -4.96 -6.26
N THR A 848 -5.50 -5.29 -6.83
CA THR A 848 -5.18 -6.63 -7.29
C THR A 848 -5.11 -7.60 -6.10
N CYS A 849 -5.75 -8.77 -6.23
CA CYS A 849 -5.67 -9.85 -5.27
C CYS A 849 -4.89 -11.01 -5.88
N GLN A 850 -3.61 -11.12 -5.56
CA GLN A 850 -2.68 -12.12 -6.11
C GLN A 850 -3.29 -13.54 -6.17
N PRO A 851 -3.75 -14.12 -5.04
CA PRO A 851 -4.23 -15.50 -5.06
C PRO A 851 -5.56 -15.68 -5.82
N GLU A 852 -6.50 -14.73 -5.73
CA GLU A 852 -7.84 -14.91 -6.27
C GLU A 852 -7.97 -14.45 -7.73
N HIS A 853 -7.15 -13.50 -8.16
CA HIS A 853 -6.99 -13.14 -9.57
C HIS A 853 -6.05 -14.14 -10.28
N GLY A 854 -5.17 -14.79 -9.51
CA GLY A 854 -4.18 -15.74 -9.99
C GLY A 854 -3.11 -15.06 -10.82
N VAL A 855 -2.52 -14.03 -10.25
CA VAL A 855 -1.43 -13.21 -10.81
C VAL A 855 -0.20 -13.29 -9.91
N GLY A 856 0.97 -12.92 -10.46
CA GLY A 856 2.24 -12.89 -9.72
C GLY A 856 2.22 -11.95 -8.51
N ASP A 857 3.09 -12.22 -7.54
CA ASP A 857 3.21 -11.41 -6.31
C ASP A 857 3.79 -10.00 -6.58
N ASP A 858 4.36 -9.79 -7.76
CA ASP A 858 5.06 -8.61 -8.28
C ASP A 858 4.25 -7.82 -9.32
N LEU A 859 3.01 -8.23 -9.62
CA LEU A 859 2.21 -7.66 -10.72
C LEU A 859 1.08 -6.72 -10.29
N GLY A 860 1.07 -6.24 -9.05
CA GLY A 860 -0.02 -5.43 -8.50
C GLY A 860 -0.26 -4.14 -9.31
N THR A 861 0.78 -3.36 -9.54
CA THR A 861 0.75 -2.09 -10.29
C THR A 861 0.54 -2.33 -11.78
N HIS A 862 1.17 -3.37 -12.33
CA HIS A 862 1.01 -3.77 -13.72
C HIS A 862 -0.46 -4.09 -14.03
N GLN A 863 -1.12 -4.87 -13.18
CA GLN A 863 -2.53 -5.22 -13.36
C GLN A 863 -3.45 -4.02 -13.17
N ALA A 864 -3.13 -3.10 -12.26
CA ALA A 864 -3.86 -1.84 -12.13
C ALA A 864 -3.79 -1.01 -13.43
N LYS A 865 -2.64 -1.00 -14.12
CA LYS A 865 -2.48 -0.32 -15.43
C LYS A 865 -3.34 -0.98 -16.50
N LEU A 866 -3.27 -2.31 -16.63
CA LEU A 866 -4.08 -3.05 -17.60
C LEU A 866 -5.58 -2.87 -17.34
N ALA A 867 -6.02 -2.81 -16.09
CA ALA A 867 -7.42 -2.59 -15.75
C ALA A 867 -7.94 -1.22 -16.22
N VAL A 868 -7.12 -0.17 -16.14
CA VAL A 868 -7.47 1.18 -16.64
C VAL A 868 -7.47 1.23 -18.17
N GLU A 869 -6.39 0.73 -18.80
CA GLU A 869 -6.22 0.77 -20.26
C GLU A 869 -7.29 -0.07 -20.97
N SER A 870 -7.67 -1.22 -20.43
CA SER A 870 -8.70 -2.11 -21.00
C SER A 870 -10.14 -1.68 -20.71
N ARG A 871 -10.34 -0.54 -20.05
CA ARG A 871 -11.64 -0.07 -19.54
C ARG A 871 -12.33 -1.06 -18.58
N ALA A 872 -11.60 -2.05 -18.03
CA ALA A 872 -12.13 -2.90 -16.97
C ALA A 872 -12.49 -2.06 -15.73
N TYR A 873 -11.64 -1.10 -15.40
CA TYR A 873 -11.79 -0.17 -14.28
C TYR A 873 -11.39 1.26 -14.67
N PRO A 874 -12.25 2.00 -15.40
CA PRO A 874 -12.00 3.41 -15.69
C PRO A 874 -11.92 4.23 -14.40
N ILE A 875 -11.04 5.21 -14.34
CA ILE A 875 -10.86 6.09 -13.18
C ILE A 875 -11.65 7.38 -13.34
N PHE A 876 -12.15 7.97 -12.28
CA PHE A 876 -12.88 9.23 -12.36
C PHE A 876 -13.02 9.90 -10.99
N LYS A 877 -13.31 11.20 -11.00
CA LYS A 877 -13.73 11.97 -9.83
C LYS A 877 -15.12 12.53 -10.05
N TYR A 878 -15.91 12.57 -8.98
CA TYR A 878 -17.15 13.35 -8.93
C TYR A 878 -17.08 14.27 -7.71
N ASN A 879 -17.04 15.58 -7.96
CA ASN A 879 -17.08 16.58 -6.90
C ASN A 879 -18.31 17.49 -7.06
N PRO A 880 -19.34 17.33 -6.21
CA PRO A 880 -20.55 18.16 -6.27
C PRO A 880 -20.31 19.63 -5.89
N GLU A 881 -19.11 20.02 -5.48
CA GLU A 881 -18.73 21.44 -5.27
C GLU A 881 -18.40 22.17 -6.57
N ASN A 882 -18.02 21.45 -7.61
CA ASN A 882 -17.60 22.06 -8.87
C ASN A 882 -18.77 22.59 -9.71
N GLY A 883 -19.97 22.04 -9.51
CA GLY A 883 -21.19 22.48 -10.20
C GLY A 883 -22.40 21.61 -9.93
N ILE A 884 -23.56 22.04 -10.44
CA ILE A 884 -24.85 21.36 -10.26
C ILE A 884 -25.07 20.31 -11.35
N LYS A 885 -24.55 20.53 -12.56
CA LYS A 885 -24.67 19.58 -13.66
C LYS A 885 -23.62 18.47 -13.51
N ALA A 886 -23.95 17.29 -14.03
CA ALA A 886 -23.00 16.17 -14.05
C ALA A 886 -21.72 16.53 -14.80
N GLU A 887 -21.83 17.22 -15.95
CA GLU A 887 -20.68 17.68 -16.75
C GLU A 887 -19.70 18.58 -15.98
N ASP A 888 -20.21 19.42 -15.06
CA ASP A 888 -19.37 20.33 -14.27
C ASP A 888 -18.66 19.61 -13.11
N ALA A 889 -19.31 18.56 -12.58
CA ALA A 889 -18.90 17.85 -11.38
C ALA A 889 -18.09 16.58 -11.65
N PHE A 890 -18.11 16.06 -12.88
CA PHE A 890 -17.55 14.77 -13.24
C PHE A 890 -16.27 14.93 -14.08
N ASP A 891 -15.18 14.30 -13.63
CA ASP A 891 -13.84 14.45 -14.19
C ASP A 891 -13.27 13.07 -14.56
N LEU A 892 -12.96 12.88 -15.84
CA LEU A 892 -12.35 11.66 -16.42
C LEU A 892 -10.84 11.76 -16.64
N SER A 893 -10.19 12.85 -16.22
CA SER A 893 -8.75 13.04 -16.36
C SER A 893 -7.98 11.86 -15.78
N GLY A 894 -6.86 11.51 -16.44
CA GLY A 894 -6.02 10.37 -16.06
C GLY A 894 -6.33 9.06 -16.80
N ASN A 895 -7.47 8.93 -17.49
CA ASN A 895 -7.69 7.81 -18.40
C ASN A 895 -6.91 8.01 -19.72
N PRO A 896 -6.26 6.97 -20.26
CA PRO A 896 -5.59 7.06 -21.56
C PRO A 896 -6.60 7.14 -22.70
N ALA A 897 -6.21 7.83 -23.80
CA ALA A 897 -6.96 7.95 -25.05
C ALA A 897 -8.47 8.22 -24.83
N MET A 898 -8.81 9.33 -24.16
CA MET A 898 -10.18 9.59 -23.69
C MET A 898 -11.20 9.75 -24.84
N ASP A 899 -10.74 10.16 -26.01
CA ASP A 899 -11.49 10.31 -27.25
C ASP A 899 -11.78 8.97 -27.94
N GLN A 900 -11.04 7.91 -27.60
CA GLN A 900 -11.15 6.59 -28.22
C GLN A 900 -11.93 5.61 -27.32
N ILE A 901 -12.50 4.59 -27.97
CA ILE A 901 -13.12 3.47 -27.25
C ILE A 901 -12.04 2.67 -26.50
N TRP A 902 -11.03 2.21 -27.25
CA TRP A 902 -9.92 1.42 -26.75
C TRP A 902 -8.60 2.15 -27.03
N PRO A 903 -7.69 2.29 -26.06
CA PRO A 903 -6.32 2.65 -26.37
C PRO A 903 -5.63 1.53 -27.16
N THR A 904 -4.50 1.83 -27.79
CA THR A 904 -3.71 0.85 -28.53
C THR A 904 -2.31 0.69 -27.94
N TYR A 905 -1.73 -0.50 -28.09
CA TYR A 905 -0.36 -0.80 -27.67
C TYR A 905 0.41 -1.55 -28.76
N GLU A 906 1.74 -1.49 -28.68
CA GLU A 906 2.63 -2.18 -29.61
C GLU A 906 2.90 -3.61 -29.14
N LEU A 907 2.48 -4.60 -29.94
CA LEU A 907 2.80 -6.01 -29.73
C LEU A 907 4.03 -6.39 -30.55
N LYS A 908 5.14 -6.70 -29.88
CA LYS A 908 6.39 -7.18 -30.50
C LYS A 908 6.40 -8.70 -30.57
N TYR A 909 6.75 -9.26 -31.73
CA TYR A 909 6.77 -10.71 -31.97
C TYR A 909 7.88 -11.11 -32.95
N LEU A 910 8.24 -12.39 -32.93
CA LEU A 910 9.16 -13.01 -33.88
C LEU A 910 8.38 -13.70 -35.00
N GLU A 911 8.75 -13.41 -36.23
CA GLU A 911 8.29 -14.11 -37.42
C GLU A 911 9.49 -14.53 -38.27
N ASN A 912 9.65 -15.85 -38.45
CA ASN A 912 10.79 -16.43 -39.17
C ASN A 912 12.17 -15.94 -38.65
N GLY A 913 12.29 -15.75 -37.33
CA GLY A 913 13.50 -15.26 -36.68
C GLY A 913 13.75 -13.76 -36.81
N ARG A 914 12.83 -12.99 -37.43
CA ARG A 914 12.90 -11.52 -37.50
C ARG A 914 11.90 -10.89 -36.54
N GLN A 915 12.32 -9.87 -35.82
CA GLN A 915 11.45 -9.08 -34.97
C GLN A 915 10.53 -8.21 -35.83
N LYS A 916 9.24 -8.28 -35.54
CA LYS A 916 8.19 -7.43 -36.10
C LYS A 916 7.34 -6.87 -34.96
N SER A 917 6.57 -5.84 -35.26
CA SER A 917 5.56 -5.31 -34.36
C SER A 917 4.25 -5.00 -35.07
N MET A 918 3.17 -4.90 -34.30
CA MET A 918 1.86 -4.46 -34.76
C MET A 918 1.15 -3.68 -33.65
N GLN A 919 0.31 -2.71 -34.03
CA GLN A 919 -0.59 -2.04 -33.10
C GLN A 919 -1.85 -2.88 -32.91
N VAL A 920 -2.25 -3.06 -31.65
CA VAL A 920 -3.46 -3.79 -31.26
C VAL A 920 -4.24 -2.98 -30.23
N ALA A 921 -5.56 -3.12 -30.22
CA ALA A 921 -6.43 -2.48 -29.24
C ALA A 921 -6.31 -3.19 -27.88
N MET A 922 -6.23 -2.43 -26.79
CA MET A 922 -6.32 -2.94 -25.43
C MET A 922 -7.79 -3.05 -25.02
N THR A 923 -8.39 -4.21 -25.25
CA THR A 923 -9.79 -4.50 -24.85
C THR A 923 -9.83 -5.18 -23.48
N PHE A 924 -11.03 -5.33 -22.91
CA PHE A 924 -11.21 -6.13 -21.68
C PHE A 924 -10.67 -7.56 -21.80
N ALA A 925 -10.70 -8.17 -22.99
CA ALA A 925 -10.16 -9.51 -23.21
C ALA A 925 -8.63 -9.57 -23.04
N ASP A 926 -7.92 -8.51 -23.41
CA ASP A 926 -6.45 -8.40 -23.31
C ASP A 926 -6.01 -8.26 -21.84
N PHE A 927 -6.84 -7.63 -21.00
CA PHE A 927 -6.68 -7.70 -19.55
C PHE A 927 -7.03 -9.10 -19.01
N ALA A 928 -8.21 -9.62 -19.36
CA ALA A 928 -8.75 -10.86 -18.80
C ALA A 928 -7.86 -12.09 -19.08
N ILE A 929 -7.17 -12.15 -20.23
CA ILE A 929 -6.27 -13.27 -20.54
C ILE A 929 -5.07 -13.36 -19.58
N THR A 930 -4.70 -12.25 -18.93
CA THR A 930 -3.58 -12.20 -17.97
C THR A 930 -3.94 -12.73 -16.59
N GLU A 931 -5.23 -13.00 -16.33
CA GLU A 931 -5.71 -13.42 -15.01
C GLU A 931 -6.31 -14.84 -15.03
N ALA A 932 -5.96 -15.65 -14.03
CA ALA A 932 -6.41 -17.03 -13.94
C ALA A 932 -7.95 -17.16 -13.84
N ARG A 933 -8.61 -16.18 -13.22
CA ARG A 933 -10.08 -16.15 -13.05
C ARG A 933 -10.87 -16.09 -14.37
N PHE A 934 -10.23 -15.79 -15.50
CA PHE A 934 -10.85 -15.84 -16.84
C PHE A 934 -10.24 -16.88 -17.77
N ARG A 935 -9.11 -17.52 -17.39
CA ARG A 935 -8.31 -18.44 -18.24
C ARG A 935 -9.14 -19.50 -18.98
N LYS A 936 -10.23 -20.00 -18.38
CA LYS A 936 -11.11 -21.01 -19.00
C LYS A 936 -11.89 -20.51 -20.22
N HIS A 937 -11.95 -19.20 -20.45
CA HIS A 937 -12.63 -18.57 -21.59
C HIS A 937 -11.77 -18.44 -22.85
N PHE A 938 -10.47 -18.75 -22.76
CA PHE A 938 -9.54 -18.56 -23.86
C PHE A 938 -9.03 -19.89 -24.42
N ARG A 939 -8.86 -19.99 -25.74
CA ARG A 939 -8.29 -21.17 -26.41
C ARG A 939 -7.29 -20.75 -27.48
N LYS A 940 -6.03 -21.19 -27.34
CA LYS A 940 -5.00 -20.99 -28.37
C LYS A 940 -5.35 -21.82 -29.62
N VAL A 941 -5.26 -21.19 -30.78
CA VAL A 941 -5.54 -21.83 -32.07
C VAL A 941 -4.24 -22.29 -32.74
N PRO A 942 -4.12 -23.58 -33.10
CA PRO A 942 -3.04 -24.07 -33.94
C PRO A 942 -2.96 -23.31 -35.28
N ARG A 943 -1.75 -23.05 -35.79
CA ARG A 943 -1.56 -22.22 -37.00
C ARG A 943 -2.25 -22.79 -38.25
N ASP A 944 -2.34 -24.11 -38.37
CA ASP A 944 -3.01 -24.84 -39.44
C ASP A 944 -4.54 -24.70 -39.42
N ALA A 945 -5.13 -24.30 -38.27
CA ALA A 945 -6.56 -24.08 -38.13
C ALA A 945 -6.99 -22.62 -38.41
N TRP A 946 -6.05 -21.72 -38.74
CA TRP A 946 -6.35 -20.32 -39.03
C TRP A 946 -7.15 -20.20 -40.34
N ASN A 947 -8.24 -19.43 -40.30
CA ASN A 947 -9.12 -19.20 -41.45
C ASN A 947 -9.75 -17.79 -41.40
N ASP A 948 -10.45 -17.43 -42.48
CA ASP A 948 -11.05 -16.09 -42.68
C ASP A 948 -12.34 -15.84 -41.87
N ASN A 949 -12.82 -16.86 -41.15
CA ASN A 949 -13.92 -16.69 -40.18
C ASN A 949 -13.41 -16.25 -38.81
N MET A 950 -12.09 -16.23 -38.59
CA MET A 950 -11.50 -15.66 -37.38
C MET A 950 -11.31 -14.17 -37.56
N VAL A 951 -11.96 -13.38 -36.72
CA VAL A 951 -11.98 -11.90 -36.80
C VAL A 951 -11.33 -11.32 -35.54
N LEU A 952 -10.56 -10.25 -35.70
CA LEU A 952 -9.96 -9.57 -34.55
C LEU A 952 -11.08 -9.04 -33.64
N LEU A 953 -10.96 -9.25 -32.32
CA LEU A 953 -12.03 -8.93 -31.38
C LEU A 953 -12.52 -7.47 -31.49
N SER A 954 -11.62 -6.51 -31.67
CA SER A 954 -12.00 -5.10 -31.83
C SER A 954 -12.88 -4.84 -33.07
N GLU A 955 -12.61 -5.53 -34.18
CA GLU A 955 -13.43 -5.47 -35.39
C GLU A 955 -14.76 -6.19 -35.18
N PHE A 956 -14.73 -7.36 -34.53
CA PHE A 956 -15.93 -8.12 -34.20
C PHE A 956 -16.90 -7.33 -33.32
N LEU A 957 -16.41 -6.53 -32.37
CA LEU A 957 -17.23 -5.67 -31.51
C LEU A 957 -17.90 -4.52 -32.27
N ALA A 958 -17.33 -4.08 -33.39
CA ALA A 958 -17.89 -3.03 -34.25
C ALA A 958 -18.92 -3.58 -35.25
N MET A 959 -18.94 -4.89 -35.49
CA MET A 959 -19.92 -5.55 -36.37
C MET A 959 -21.31 -5.59 -35.76
N ASN A 960 -22.33 -5.51 -36.62
CA ASN A 960 -23.72 -5.74 -36.23
C ASN A 960 -23.96 -7.21 -35.89
N THR A 961 -25.01 -7.50 -35.11
CA THR A 961 -25.30 -8.86 -34.63
C THR A 961 -25.42 -9.90 -35.75
N ASP A 962 -26.01 -9.53 -36.89
CA ASP A 962 -26.20 -10.43 -38.04
C ASP A 962 -24.86 -10.79 -38.74
N GLU A 963 -23.91 -9.85 -38.75
CA GLU A 963 -22.59 -10.01 -39.40
C GLU A 963 -21.65 -10.93 -38.61
N ARG A 964 -21.92 -11.10 -37.31
CA ARG A 964 -21.14 -11.95 -36.42
C ARG A 964 -21.42 -13.45 -36.60
N ALA A 965 -22.52 -13.80 -37.29
CA ALA A 965 -22.91 -15.19 -37.50
C ALA A 965 -21.81 -15.99 -38.21
N GLY A 966 -21.35 -17.08 -37.58
CA GLY A 966 -20.29 -17.94 -38.12
C GLY A 966 -18.87 -17.37 -38.02
N LYS A 967 -18.69 -16.20 -37.39
CA LYS A 967 -17.37 -15.62 -37.10
C LYS A 967 -16.90 -15.99 -35.69
N PHE A 968 -15.58 -16.08 -35.52
CA PHE A 968 -14.92 -16.46 -34.28
C PHE A 968 -13.99 -15.32 -33.83
N PRO A 969 -14.30 -14.60 -32.75
CA PRO A 969 -13.45 -13.51 -32.28
C PRO A 969 -12.15 -14.04 -31.69
N PHE A 970 -11.04 -13.38 -32.00
CA PHE A 970 -9.74 -13.68 -31.41
C PHE A 970 -8.98 -12.42 -31.01
N ILE A 971 -8.05 -12.57 -30.07
CA ILE A 971 -7.00 -11.58 -29.77
C ILE A 971 -5.62 -12.13 -30.14
N TRP A 972 -4.68 -11.23 -30.39
CA TRP A 972 -3.28 -11.58 -30.61
C TRP A 972 -2.58 -11.80 -29.28
N ALA A 973 -1.84 -12.91 -29.16
CA ALA A 973 -0.96 -13.16 -28.01
C ALA A 973 0.39 -13.68 -28.49
N VAL A 974 1.41 -13.45 -27.68
CA VAL A 974 2.76 -13.99 -27.88
C VAL A 974 3.06 -15.03 -26.82
N ASP A 975 3.70 -16.14 -27.22
CA ASP A 975 4.19 -17.12 -26.26
C ASP A 975 5.60 -16.76 -25.73
N ALA A 976 6.11 -17.55 -24.78
CA ALA A 976 7.43 -17.32 -24.16
C ALA A 976 8.60 -17.31 -25.15
N LYS A 977 8.41 -17.84 -26.38
CA LYS A 977 9.40 -17.81 -27.47
C LYS A 977 9.14 -16.65 -28.43
N GLN A 978 8.29 -15.70 -28.04
CA GLN A 978 7.81 -14.56 -28.83
C GLN A 978 7.10 -14.95 -30.14
N ASN A 979 6.55 -16.17 -30.23
CA ASN A 979 5.79 -16.54 -31.42
C ASN A 979 4.36 -16.01 -31.34
N LEU A 980 3.94 -15.35 -32.42
CA LEU A 980 2.58 -14.86 -32.56
C LEU A 980 1.56 -15.99 -32.66
N SER A 981 0.45 -15.86 -31.92
CA SER A 981 -0.63 -16.83 -31.82
C SER A 981 -2.01 -16.12 -31.82
N ARG A 982 -3.02 -16.74 -32.45
CA ARG A 982 -4.42 -16.35 -32.30
C ARG A 982 -5.04 -17.05 -31.09
N VAL A 983 -5.68 -16.30 -30.21
CA VAL A 983 -6.39 -16.85 -29.05
C VAL A 983 -7.87 -16.54 -29.17
N LEU A 984 -8.70 -17.58 -29.28
CA LEU A 984 -10.16 -17.43 -29.35
C LEU A 984 -10.70 -16.93 -28.02
N VAL A 985 -11.70 -16.07 -28.13
CA VAL A 985 -12.38 -15.42 -27.01
C VAL A 985 -13.78 -16.00 -26.89
N ALA A 986 -14.14 -16.53 -25.72
CA ALA A 986 -15.49 -17.05 -25.49
C ALA A 986 -16.52 -15.91 -25.40
N GLU A 987 -17.76 -16.22 -25.76
CA GLU A 987 -18.92 -15.30 -25.76
C GLU A 987 -19.03 -14.45 -24.49
N LYS A 988 -18.88 -15.03 -23.29
CA LYS A 988 -18.95 -14.27 -22.03
C LYS A 988 -17.89 -13.18 -21.86
N ILE A 989 -16.72 -13.34 -22.47
CA ILE A 989 -15.69 -12.29 -22.48
C ILE A 989 -16.02 -11.25 -23.54
N VAL A 990 -16.60 -11.63 -24.68
CA VAL A 990 -17.14 -10.68 -25.66
C VAL A 990 -18.23 -9.81 -25.02
N GLU A 991 -19.19 -10.40 -24.31
CA GLU A 991 -20.22 -9.68 -23.53
C GLU A 991 -19.60 -8.70 -22.54
N SER A 992 -18.51 -9.10 -21.86
CA SER A 992 -17.78 -8.19 -20.96
C SER A 992 -17.13 -7.03 -21.71
N CYS A 993 -16.52 -7.28 -22.87
CA CYS A 993 -15.96 -6.20 -23.69
C CYS A 993 -17.03 -5.21 -24.15
N GLU A 994 -18.21 -5.68 -24.55
CA GLU A 994 -19.33 -4.82 -24.94
C GLU A 994 -19.83 -4.00 -23.76
N GLU A 995 -20.03 -4.63 -22.61
CA GLU A 995 -20.54 -3.95 -21.44
C GLU A 995 -19.53 -2.93 -20.87
N ARG A 996 -18.22 -3.23 -20.89
CA ARG A 996 -17.17 -2.25 -20.54
C ARG A 996 -17.06 -1.10 -21.53
N ARG A 997 -17.21 -1.36 -22.83
CA ARG A 997 -17.29 -0.32 -23.87
C ARG A 997 -18.46 0.61 -23.61
N ASP A 998 -19.65 0.05 -23.40
CA ASP A 998 -20.87 0.82 -23.23
C ASP A 998 -20.82 1.65 -21.93
N PHE A 999 -20.25 1.08 -20.87
CA PHE A 999 -19.94 1.81 -19.63
C PHE A 999 -19.01 3.01 -19.90
N TRP A 1000 -17.93 2.81 -20.66
CA TRP A 1000 -17.00 3.88 -21.03
C TRP A 1000 -17.67 4.99 -21.86
N ILE A 1001 -18.51 4.64 -22.84
CA ILE A 1001 -19.29 5.60 -23.63
C ILE A 1001 -20.21 6.42 -22.72
N MET A 1002 -20.91 5.77 -21.77
CA MET A 1002 -21.76 6.47 -20.82
C MET A 1002 -20.96 7.43 -19.92
N LEU A 1003 -19.80 7.00 -19.41
CA LEU A 1003 -18.93 7.87 -18.59
C LEU A 1003 -18.50 9.12 -19.37
N ARG A 1004 -18.09 8.97 -20.64
CA ARG A 1004 -17.77 10.10 -21.51
C ARG A 1004 -18.94 11.06 -21.68
N GLY A 1005 -20.14 10.51 -21.88
CA GLY A 1005 -21.37 11.30 -21.96
C GLY A 1005 -21.64 12.10 -20.68
N LEU A 1006 -21.39 11.53 -19.50
CA LEU A 1006 -21.51 12.24 -18.22
C LEU A 1006 -20.48 13.36 -18.06
N ALA A 1007 -19.26 13.15 -18.56
CA ALA A 1007 -18.16 14.10 -18.50
C ALA A 1007 -18.22 15.20 -19.58
N GLY A 1008 -19.17 15.15 -20.51
CA GLY A 1008 -19.22 16.07 -21.65
C GLY A 1008 -18.06 15.91 -22.65
N VAL A 1009 -17.36 14.78 -22.65
CA VAL A 1009 -16.28 14.50 -23.61
C VAL A 1009 -16.92 14.20 -24.97
N GLU A 1010 -16.70 15.08 -25.96
CA GLU A 1010 -17.31 14.98 -27.29
C GLU A 1010 -17.21 13.55 -27.84
N THR A 1011 -18.36 12.89 -27.99
CA THR A 1011 -18.51 11.76 -28.90
C THR A 1011 -18.56 12.33 -30.30
N GLU A 1012 -17.87 11.72 -31.27
CA GLU A 1012 -18.18 11.93 -32.69
C GLU A 1012 -19.70 12.04 -32.80
N LYS A 1013 -20.19 13.16 -33.36
CA LYS A 1013 -21.62 13.38 -33.51
C LYS A 1013 -22.17 12.15 -34.22
N VAL A 1014 -22.80 11.25 -33.46
CA VAL A 1014 -23.83 10.39 -34.02
C VAL A 1014 -24.73 11.40 -34.70
N GLU A 1015 -24.91 11.30 -36.01
CA GLU A 1015 -26.00 11.98 -36.69
C GLU A 1015 -27.25 11.52 -35.93
N VAL A 1016 -27.63 12.26 -34.91
CA VAL A 1016 -29.00 12.35 -34.46
C VAL A 1016 -29.66 12.93 -35.68
N VAL A 1017 -30.04 12.04 -36.61
CA VAL A 1017 -31.01 12.32 -37.64
C VAL A 1017 -32.10 13.00 -36.88
N ASP A 1018 -32.20 14.31 -37.06
CA ASP A 1018 -32.96 15.20 -36.21
C ASP A 1018 -34.40 14.69 -36.20
N ILE A 1019 -34.71 13.86 -35.20
CA ILE A 1019 -36.00 13.21 -35.03
C ILE A 1019 -37.03 14.31 -34.82
N GLU A 1020 -36.63 15.45 -34.25
CA GLU A 1020 -37.49 16.59 -34.02
C GLU A 1020 -37.85 17.31 -35.33
N SER A 1021 -36.91 17.51 -36.26
CA SER A 1021 -37.22 18.06 -37.59
C SER A 1021 -37.85 17.05 -38.53
N LYS A 1022 -37.53 15.75 -38.45
CA LYS A 1022 -38.27 14.70 -39.17
C LYS A 1022 -39.71 14.57 -38.66
N ILE A 1023 -39.94 14.54 -37.35
CA ILE A 1023 -41.29 14.51 -36.77
C ILE A 1023 -42.02 15.81 -37.07
N ARG A 1024 -41.37 16.99 -36.99
CA ARG A 1024 -41.99 18.24 -37.44
C ARG A 1024 -42.35 18.19 -38.91
N ALA A 1025 -41.46 17.73 -39.79
CA ALA A 1025 -41.75 17.62 -41.22
C ALA A 1025 -42.87 16.60 -41.51
N GLU A 1026 -42.93 15.49 -40.77
CA GLU A 1026 -43.94 14.45 -40.95
C GLU A 1026 -45.31 14.86 -40.37
N VAL A 1027 -45.32 15.57 -39.23
CA VAL A 1027 -46.53 16.13 -38.61
C VAL A 1027 -47.05 17.31 -39.42
N VAL A 1028 -46.19 18.23 -39.87
CA VAL A 1028 -46.56 19.33 -40.78
C VAL A 1028 -47.04 18.78 -42.11
N GLY A 1029 -46.40 17.72 -42.64
CA GLY A 1029 -46.83 17.02 -43.85
C GLY A 1029 -48.20 16.35 -43.70
N LYS A 1030 -48.48 15.69 -42.56
CA LYS A 1030 -49.78 15.07 -42.27
C LYS A 1030 -50.89 16.11 -42.01
N ILE A 1031 -50.56 17.24 -41.37
CA ILE A 1031 -51.49 18.35 -41.16
C ILE A 1031 -51.80 19.04 -42.50
N ALA A 1032 -50.79 19.26 -43.35
CA ALA A 1032 -50.96 19.83 -44.69
C ALA A 1032 -51.77 18.90 -45.61
N GLN A 1033 -51.53 17.59 -45.59
CA GLN A 1033 -52.36 16.61 -46.32
C GLN A 1033 -53.78 16.52 -45.78
N GLY A 1034 -53.97 16.63 -44.46
CA GLY A 1034 -55.29 16.68 -43.82
C GLY A 1034 -56.08 17.93 -44.20
N LEU A 1035 -55.42 19.09 -44.23
CA LEU A 1035 -56.01 20.37 -44.63
C LEU A 1035 -56.30 20.42 -46.14
N MET A 1036 -55.43 19.89 -47.00
CA MET A 1036 -55.68 19.77 -48.44
C MET A 1036 -56.82 18.79 -48.79
N LYS A 1037 -57.04 17.74 -47.99
CA LYS A 1037 -58.19 16.84 -48.16
C LYS A 1037 -59.51 17.45 -47.67
N MET A 1038 -59.46 18.43 -46.77
CA MET A 1038 -60.64 19.14 -46.25
C MET A 1038 -61.03 20.37 -47.06
N ALA A 1039 -60.08 21.02 -47.72
CA ALA A 1039 -60.31 22.18 -48.59
C ALA A 1039 -60.27 21.74 -50.06
N GLY A 1040 -61.38 21.19 -50.56
CA GLY A 1040 -61.53 20.93 -52.00
C GLY A 1040 -61.51 22.25 -52.78
N GLY A 1041 -60.42 22.53 -53.48
CA GLY A 1041 -60.31 23.64 -54.44
C GLY A 1041 -58.88 24.15 -54.64
N ASP A 1042 -58.49 24.31 -55.91
CA ASP A 1042 -57.20 24.85 -56.35
C ASP A 1042 -56.91 26.23 -55.74
N GLY A 1043 -55.80 26.34 -55.00
CA GLY A 1043 -55.37 27.56 -54.31
C GLY A 1043 -53.88 27.83 -54.50
N ALA A 1044 -53.52 28.41 -55.65
CA ALA A 1044 -52.18 28.87 -55.98
C ALA A 1044 -51.74 30.15 -55.22
N GLY A 1045 -51.88 30.17 -53.89
CA GLY A 1045 -51.72 31.40 -53.09
C GLY A 1045 -51.04 31.28 -51.72
N ILE A 1046 -50.45 30.13 -51.37
CA ILE A 1046 -49.83 29.92 -50.03
C ILE A 1046 -48.32 29.63 -50.11
N VAL A 1047 -47.67 29.87 -51.25
CA VAL A 1047 -46.22 29.60 -51.42
C VAL A 1047 -45.34 30.83 -51.11
N ASP A 1048 -45.92 32.04 -51.02
CA ASP A 1048 -45.15 33.29 -50.84
C ASP A 1048 -44.94 33.77 -49.39
N LEU A 1049 -45.29 32.96 -48.39
CA LEU A 1049 -45.08 33.28 -46.96
C LEU A 1049 -44.08 32.36 -46.25
N ALA A 1050 -43.37 31.49 -46.99
CA ALA A 1050 -42.41 30.54 -46.43
C ALA A 1050 -40.99 30.62 -47.03
N MET A 1051 -40.71 31.59 -47.91
CA MET A 1051 -39.38 31.81 -48.47
C MET A 1051 -38.88 33.22 -48.14
N GLY A 1052 -38.58 33.43 -46.86
CA GLY A 1052 -37.64 34.48 -46.45
C GLY A 1052 -36.23 33.96 -46.62
N GLU A 1053 -35.45 34.55 -47.53
CA GLU A 1053 -34.02 34.33 -47.67
C GLU A 1053 -33.30 34.56 -46.33
N PRO A 1054 -32.38 33.68 -45.90
CA PRO A 1054 -31.38 34.06 -44.92
C PRO A 1054 -30.41 35.05 -45.57
N ALA A 1055 -30.32 36.22 -44.96
CA ALA A 1055 -29.31 37.22 -45.26
C ALA A 1055 -27.90 36.61 -45.31
N ALA A 1056 -27.09 37.13 -46.24
CA ALA A 1056 -25.66 36.87 -46.32
C ALA A 1056 -25.02 36.94 -44.92
N GLN A 1057 -24.28 35.89 -44.59
CA GLN A 1057 -23.44 35.82 -43.40
C GLN A 1057 -22.59 37.10 -43.32
N PRO A 1058 -22.54 37.78 -42.16
CA PRO A 1058 -21.44 38.69 -41.91
C PRO A 1058 -20.15 37.88 -42.03
N ALA A 1059 -19.19 38.41 -42.79
CA ALA A 1059 -17.83 37.93 -42.77
C ALA A 1059 -17.42 37.67 -41.32
N THR A 1060 -16.87 36.48 -41.08
CA THR A 1060 -16.10 36.13 -39.89
C THR A 1060 -15.32 37.37 -39.42
N PRO A 1061 -15.48 37.81 -38.17
CA PRO A 1061 -14.48 38.71 -37.59
C PRO A 1061 -13.15 37.99 -37.76
N GLU A 1062 -12.20 38.65 -38.42
CA GLU A 1062 -10.80 38.30 -38.30
C GLU A 1062 -10.51 37.99 -36.84
N ALA A 1063 -9.91 36.83 -36.61
CA ALA A 1063 -9.40 36.44 -35.32
C ALA A 1063 -8.68 37.65 -34.70
N ALA A 1064 -9.20 38.12 -33.57
CA ALA A 1064 -8.48 39.09 -32.77
C ALA A 1064 -7.08 38.51 -32.54
N GLN A 1065 -6.06 39.22 -33.01
CA GLN A 1065 -4.68 38.93 -32.65
C GLN A 1065 -4.60 38.91 -31.11
N PRO A 1066 -4.09 37.85 -30.48
CA PRO A 1066 -3.82 37.89 -29.06
C PRO A 1066 -2.67 38.88 -28.83
N THR A 1067 -2.99 40.12 -28.45
CA THR A 1067 -2.02 41.08 -27.90
C THR A 1067 -1.77 40.79 -26.42
N GLY A 1068 -1.35 39.56 -26.14
CA GLY A 1068 -0.71 39.19 -24.88
C GLY A 1068 0.61 38.52 -25.23
N ASP A 1069 1.68 38.77 -24.46
CA ASP A 1069 2.97 38.10 -24.64
C ASP A 1069 2.76 36.58 -24.64
N TYR A 1070 2.73 35.98 -25.82
CA TYR A 1070 2.72 34.53 -26.01
C TYR A 1070 4.18 34.06 -25.97
N MET A 1071 4.46 33.11 -25.10
CA MET A 1071 5.76 32.48 -24.99
C MET A 1071 5.54 31.00 -25.21
N ALA A 1072 6.04 30.47 -26.32
CA ALA A 1072 5.87 29.05 -26.63
C ALA A 1072 6.53 28.20 -25.53
N PRO A 1073 5.92 27.07 -25.11
CA PRO A 1073 6.56 26.17 -24.17
C PRO A 1073 7.83 25.55 -24.79
N TRP A 1074 8.87 25.33 -23.98
CA TRP A 1074 10.10 24.66 -24.40
C TRP A 1074 10.58 23.66 -23.34
N LEU A 1075 11.54 22.82 -23.73
CA LEU A 1075 12.10 21.80 -22.85
C LEU A 1075 13.61 21.74 -23.04
N ASP A 1076 14.37 21.85 -21.95
CA ASP A 1076 15.81 21.60 -21.91
C ASP A 1076 16.07 20.09 -22.10
N THR A 1077 15.91 19.63 -23.35
CA THR A 1077 15.75 18.21 -23.69
C THR A 1077 16.98 17.37 -23.34
N GLU A 1078 18.17 17.93 -23.49
CA GLU A 1078 19.44 17.29 -23.15
C GLU A 1078 19.48 16.87 -21.67
N ASP A 1079 18.80 17.67 -20.85
CA ASP A 1079 18.75 17.61 -19.40
C ASP A 1079 17.60 16.71 -18.87
N CYS A 1080 16.81 16.08 -19.75
CA CYS A 1080 15.71 15.21 -19.34
C CYS A 1080 16.19 13.89 -18.70
N THR A 1081 15.55 13.47 -17.60
CA THR A 1081 15.81 12.23 -16.84
C THR A 1081 14.89 11.07 -17.18
N ALA A 1082 13.99 11.21 -18.17
CA ALA A 1082 13.07 10.15 -18.58
C ALA A 1082 12.14 9.61 -17.47
N CYS A 1083 11.70 10.46 -16.52
CA CYS A 1083 10.86 10.01 -15.39
C CYS A 1083 9.40 9.65 -15.73
N ASP A 1084 8.98 9.73 -16.99
CA ASP A 1084 7.63 9.48 -17.53
C ASP A 1084 6.48 10.38 -17.05
N GLU A 1085 6.70 11.26 -16.07
CA GLU A 1085 5.63 12.06 -15.48
C GLU A 1085 4.86 12.90 -16.53
N CYS A 1086 5.58 13.58 -17.42
CA CYS A 1086 4.96 14.42 -18.45
C CYS A 1086 4.23 13.61 -19.53
N THR A 1087 4.76 12.44 -19.92
CA THR A 1087 4.16 11.59 -20.95
C THR A 1087 2.95 10.81 -20.42
N LYS A 1088 2.95 10.43 -19.14
CA LYS A 1088 1.78 9.87 -18.46
C LYS A 1088 0.68 10.90 -18.24
N LEU A 1089 1.05 12.14 -17.91
CA LEU A 1089 0.11 13.23 -17.74
C LEU A 1089 -0.65 13.51 -19.04
N ASN A 1090 0.09 13.75 -20.14
CA ASN A 1090 -0.53 13.96 -21.44
C ASN A 1090 0.40 13.51 -22.60
N PRO A 1091 0.18 12.31 -23.16
CA PRO A 1091 0.98 11.78 -24.28
C PRO A 1091 0.71 12.47 -25.63
N SER A 1092 -0.31 13.34 -25.70
CA SER A 1092 -0.53 14.18 -26.87
C SER A 1092 0.40 15.40 -26.87
N ILE A 1093 0.77 15.90 -25.68
CA ILE A 1093 1.70 17.03 -25.52
C ILE A 1093 3.15 16.57 -25.55
N PHE A 1094 3.49 15.51 -24.81
CA PHE A 1094 4.87 15.07 -24.62
C PHE A 1094 5.13 13.68 -25.23
N ALA A 1095 6.33 13.47 -25.77
CA ALA A 1095 6.81 12.17 -26.24
C ALA A 1095 8.31 12.01 -25.94
N TYR A 1096 8.80 10.76 -25.97
CA TYR A 1096 10.22 10.45 -25.87
C TYR A 1096 10.85 10.25 -27.24
N ASN A 1097 12.07 10.74 -27.42
CA ASN A 1097 12.91 10.37 -28.57
C ASN A 1097 13.65 9.04 -28.33
N ASP A 1098 14.41 8.58 -29.34
CA ASP A 1098 15.15 7.30 -29.29
C ASP A 1098 16.19 7.23 -28.15
N ASN A 1099 16.64 8.39 -27.65
CA ASN A 1099 17.57 8.50 -26.52
C ASN A 1099 16.85 8.63 -25.16
N LYS A 1100 15.54 8.35 -25.10
CA LYS A 1100 14.68 8.54 -23.92
C LYS A 1100 14.69 9.96 -23.36
N LYS A 1101 14.81 10.99 -24.21
CA LYS A 1101 14.67 12.40 -23.80
C LYS A 1101 13.31 12.94 -24.21
N ALA A 1102 12.61 13.57 -23.26
CA ALA A 1102 11.27 14.12 -23.50
C ALA A 1102 11.37 15.34 -24.42
N TYR A 1103 10.43 15.47 -25.35
CA TYR A 1103 10.25 16.65 -26.18
C TYR A 1103 8.76 16.99 -26.28
N ILE A 1104 8.46 18.24 -26.62
CA ILE A 1104 7.07 18.68 -26.86
C ILE A 1104 6.67 18.24 -28.27
N LYS A 1105 5.76 17.26 -28.34
CA LYS A 1105 5.20 16.72 -29.59
C LYS A 1105 4.19 17.69 -30.20
N ASP A 1106 3.25 18.18 -29.39
CA ASP A 1106 2.28 19.19 -29.79
C ASP A 1106 1.86 20.06 -28.58
N PRO A 1107 2.25 21.35 -28.51
CA PRO A 1107 1.87 22.21 -27.40
C PRO A 1107 0.36 22.51 -27.33
N LYS A 1108 -0.41 22.17 -28.39
CA LYS A 1108 -1.87 22.28 -28.43
C LYS A 1108 -2.57 20.95 -28.19
N GLY A 1109 -1.82 19.89 -27.85
CA GLY A 1109 -2.34 18.54 -27.59
C GLY A 1109 -3.18 18.40 -26.30
N GLY A 1110 -3.33 19.48 -25.52
CA GLY A 1110 -4.13 19.53 -24.29
C GLY A 1110 -4.25 20.96 -23.73
N PRO A 1111 -4.96 21.13 -22.60
CA PRO A 1111 -5.12 22.43 -21.95
C PRO A 1111 -3.80 22.96 -21.37
N TYR A 1112 -3.67 24.29 -21.22
CA TYR A 1112 -2.46 24.92 -20.67
C TYR A 1112 -2.08 24.44 -19.26
N GLU A 1113 -3.06 24.05 -18.45
CA GLU A 1113 -2.81 23.49 -17.12
C GLU A 1113 -1.95 22.21 -17.16
N ASP A 1114 -2.02 21.41 -18.23
CA ASP A 1114 -1.22 20.19 -18.36
C ASP A 1114 0.27 20.52 -18.53
N LEU A 1115 0.60 21.61 -19.25
CA LEU A 1115 1.97 22.10 -19.38
C LEU A 1115 2.51 22.55 -18.02
N VAL A 1116 1.71 23.29 -17.25
CA VAL A 1116 2.09 23.78 -15.92
C VAL A 1116 2.26 22.61 -14.94
N LYS A 1117 1.29 21.68 -14.89
CA LYS A 1117 1.37 20.46 -14.07
C LYS A 1117 2.58 19.60 -14.45
N ALA A 1118 2.91 19.50 -15.74
CA ALA A 1118 4.10 18.79 -16.19
C ALA A 1118 5.38 19.45 -15.66
N ALA A 1119 5.47 20.79 -15.69
CA ALA A 1119 6.58 21.53 -15.13
C ALA A 1119 6.71 21.34 -13.61
N GLU A 1120 5.58 21.34 -12.90
CA GLU A 1120 5.54 21.10 -11.45
C GLU A 1120 5.99 19.69 -11.06
N LYS A 1121 5.64 18.68 -11.85
CA LYS A 1121 5.99 17.27 -11.60
C LYS A 1121 7.38 16.91 -12.11
N CYS A 1122 7.96 17.68 -13.03
CA CYS A 1122 9.24 17.40 -13.67
C CYS A 1122 10.40 17.25 -12.65
N THR A 1123 10.97 16.05 -12.56
CA THR A 1123 12.11 15.76 -11.67
C THR A 1123 13.36 16.54 -12.02
N ALA A 1124 13.60 16.77 -13.30
CA ALA A 1124 14.75 17.49 -13.82
C ALA A 1124 14.56 19.01 -13.88
N ARG A 1125 13.33 19.52 -13.65
CA ARG A 1125 12.92 20.92 -13.84
C ARG A 1125 13.32 21.49 -15.22
N VAL A 1126 13.09 20.71 -16.26
CA VAL A 1126 13.46 21.04 -17.65
C VAL A 1126 12.29 21.50 -18.50
N ILE A 1127 11.07 21.46 -17.98
CA ILE A 1127 9.84 21.82 -18.72
C ILE A 1127 9.48 23.26 -18.39
N HIS A 1128 9.42 24.09 -19.42
CA HIS A 1128 9.04 25.49 -19.34
C HIS A 1128 7.67 25.65 -20.00
N PRO A 1129 6.59 25.90 -19.23
CA PRO A 1129 5.23 25.89 -19.75
C PRO A 1129 4.92 27.08 -20.67
N GLY A 1130 5.75 28.13 -20.68
CA GLY A 1130 5.51 29.32 -21.48
C GLY A 1130 4.31 30.13 -20.97
N LEU A 1131 3.71 30.92 -21.86
CA LEU A 1131 2.45 31.65 -21.64
C LEU A 1131 1.41 31.17 -22.65
N PRO A 1132 0.14 30.99 -22.25
CA PRO A 1132 -0.88 30.43 -23.14
C PRO A 1132 -1.23 31.42 -24.24
N ALA A 1133 -1.40 30.92 -25.47
CA ALA A 1133 -1.88 31.70 -26.61
C ALA A 1133 -3.34 32.15 -26.44
N ASP A 1134 -4.13 31.35 -25.70
CA ASP A 1134 -5.53 31.60 -25.37
C ASP A 1134 -5.68 31.85 -23.86
N ARG A 1135 -6.14 33.05 -23.50
CA ARG A 1135 -6.40 33.47 -22.11
C ARG A 1135 -7.89 33.49 -21.75
N THR A 1136 -8.74 32.79 -22.50
CA THR A 1136 -10.18 32.70 -22.21
C THR A 1136 -10.56 31.48 -21.37
N GLY A 1137 -9.60 30.58 -21.11
CA GLY A 1137 -9.80 29.38 -20.30
C GLY A 1137 -10.16 29.67 -18.83
N LYS A 1138 -10.95 28.79 -18.22
CA LYS A 1138 -11.29 28.84 -16.80
C LYS A 1138 -10.01 28.78 -15.96
N ASP A 1139 -9.87 29.68 -14.99
CA ASP A 1139 -8.73 29.77 -14.08
C ASP A 1139 -7.35 29.98 -14.75
N VAL A 1140 -7.30 30.49 -16.00
CA VAL A 1140 -6.03 30.66 -16.72
C VAL A 1140 -5.02 31.54 -15.98
N ASP A 1141 -5.46 32.60 -15.30
CA ASP A 1141 -4.58 33.48 -14.51
C ASP A 1141 -3.97 32.73 -13.31
N LYS A 1142 -4.72 31.80 -12.70
CA LYS A 1142 -4.20 30.92 -11.64
C LYS A 1142 -3.07 30.04 -12.19
N TRP A 1143 -3.27 29.46 -13.37
CA TRP A 1143 -2.27 28.60 -14.01
C TRP A 1143 -1.04 29.37 -14.52
N ILE A 1144 -1.22 30.58 -15.06
CA ILE A 1144 -0.11 31.47 -15.44
C ILE A 1144 0.76 31.74 -14.20
N LYS A 1145 0.16 32.16 -13.09
CA LYS A 1145 0.87 32.42 -11.84
C LYS A 1145 1.63 31.20 -11.31
N ARG A 1146 1.07 29.99 -11.47
CA ARG A 1146 1.77 28.73 -11.10
C ARG A 1146 2.95 28.43 -12.03
N GLY A 1147 2.81 28.72 -13.33
CA GLY A 1147 3.83 28.49 -14.35
C GLY A 1147 5.00 29.47 -14.32
N GLU A 1148 4.81 30.69 -13.79
CA GLU A 1148 5.81 31.78 -13.81
C GLU A 1148 7.21 31.38 -13.31
N LYS A 1149 7.29 30.59 -12.23
CA LYS A 1149 8.58 30.19 -11.64
C LYS A 1149 9.36 29.15 -12.45
N TYR A 1150 8.72 28.54 -13.45
CA TYR A 1150 9.33 27.55 -14.34
C TYR A 1150 9.75 28.14 -15.68
N ASN A 1151 9.43 29.40 -15.95
CA ASN A 1151 9.74 30.08 -17.22
C ASN A 1151 11.09 30.80 -17.18
#